data_AF-A0A2T2MZT6-F1
#
_entry.id   AF-A0A2T2MZT6-F1
#
_cell.length_a   1.000
_cell.length_b   1.000
_cell.length_c   1.000
_cell.angle_alpha   90.00
_cell.angle_beta   90.00
_cell.angle_gamma   90.00
#
_symmetry.space_group_name_H-M   'P 1'
#
loop_
_entity.id
_entity.type
_entity.pdbx_description
1 polymer ?
#
loop_
_entity_poly.entity_id
_entity_poly.type
_entity_poly.pdbx_seq_one_letter_code
_entity_poly.pdbx_strand_id
1 'polypeptide(L)'
;MVNDKVTRLVLSATSPCQAQAKTWEELSQELKSVQVQVIFTSAQSFLHAAPKVQEDIKNQLKIPQFFFDRAFLQSNSFSGDDIWLDENEEVTSYTYWSRFTVKQTYDELKPKRTFTPHVSNHHFSSRDWNADIAVHGPQSRRYGWEWYEMGFFTCWDQPGLITLLCFDFPAKSQSDLQSLLCAQPINRFYPHDVFSLLSDQNHISQWEARRSQETDYLLLHEVARHGIHVSETLSVAVRSLDGLRQQNKRLYSNANIIHNKNKHKGWDKVGNRFEFQLQFLEGLLQRSEANNARIRNEITLFTIGWISSLPLEKEAARLVLDEEYAQEDVLYQNAYYLGGRIGEYEVVIGVQRKMGLSQAAILAEKMRAGFPNIEYFLVVGIAGGVPRYGPAGAVSEIVLGDVVVSYPRGNHGVLQYDKGAWQGQSRLNFRGYTNGVPGDLMAAVNNFRAEGWSKTGIAETLKQMRLKLDEKRQGQYDDPGPTRDRLFEGSYEHQGTELDDCKDCCDADRTISRTDRGDGDTRFLDEPCIHFGSVASSNQLQISAAERNRIQQEHEAICFGMEAAGVMEEYPCVVIRGICDYADSHKNKGWQDYAAATAAAYAKRLLSMVPAVNTTSRAESPKQTSYAPNVRFGDNNKGFQIGTHQGNISGLHFGGN
;
A
#
# COMPACT_ATOMS: atom_id res chain seq x y z
N MET A 1 15.08 -14.80 36.54
CA MET A 1 15.93 -16.00 36.44
C MET A 1 15.67 -16.58 35.07
N VAL A 2 16.68 -16.62 34.19
CA VAL A 2 16.53 -17.30 32.90
C VAL A 2 16.51 -18.81 33.18
N ASN A 3 15.68 -19.55 32.47
CA ASN A 3 15.50 -20.97 32.72
C ASN A 3 16.55 -21.73 31.89
N ASP A 4 17.72 -22.01 32.47
CA ASP A 4 18.85 -22.70 31.81
C ASP A 4 18.60 -24.21 31.54
N LYS A 5 17.32 -24.58 31.43
CA LYS A 5 16.87 -25.96 31.22
C LYS A 5 16.73 -26.24 29.74
N VAL A 6 17.60 -27.13 29.27
CA VAL A 6 17.54 -27.70 27.92
C VAL A 6 16.73 -28.98 27.96
N THR A 7 15.84 -29.21 26.99
CA THR A 7 15.07 -30.45 26.88
C THR A 7 15.72 -31.39 25.87
N ARG A 8 16.30 -32.49 26.34
CA ARG A 8 16.89 -33.55 25.51
C ARG A 8 15.86 -34.67 25.31
N LEU A 9 15.49 -34.94 24.07
CA LEU A 9 14.83 -36.19 23.65
C LEU A 9 15.88 -37.20 23.22
N VAL A 10 15.82 -38.41 23.78
CA VAL A 10 16.61 -39.56 23.32
C VAL A 10 15.74 -40.46 22.45
N LEU A 11 16.14 -40.64 21.18
CA LEU A 11 15.45 -41.48 20.21
C LEU A 11 16.14 -42.85 20.12
N SER A 12 15.45 -43.87 20.63
CA SER A 12 15.90 -45.27 20.65
C SER A 12 15.03 -46.13 19.75
N ALA A 13 15.62 -47.15 19.12
CA ALA A 13 14.87 -48.14 18.34
C ALA A 13 14.16 -49.19 19.22
N THR A 14 14.49 -49.27 20.52
CA THR A 14 14.08 -50.37 21.42
C THR A 14 13.45 -49.91 22.74
N SER A 15 13.35 -48.61 22.97
CA SER A 15 12.79 -48.05 24.21
C SER A 15 11.98 -46.78 23.93
N PRO A 16 10.93 -46.49 24.72
CA PRO A 16 10.08 -45.32 24.49
C PRO A 16 10.89 -44.02 24.61
N CYS A 17 10.52 -43.04 23.77
CA CYS A 17 11.00 -41.67 23.86
C CYS A 17 11.05 -41.14 25.29
N GLN A 18 12.23 -40.74 25.75
CA GLN A 18 12.39 -40.08 27.04
C GLN A 18 12.82 -38.62 26.85
N ALA A 19 12.03 -37.70 27.41
CA ALA A 19 12.39 -36.31 27.56
C ALA A 19 13.12 -36.11 28.90
N GLN A 20 14.29 -35.50 28.85
CA GLN A 20 15.13 -35.21 30.01
C GLN A 20 15.43 -33.71 30.06
N ALA A 21 15.13 -33.06 31.19
CA ALA A 21 15.62 -31.71 31.46
C ALA A 21 17.09 -31.81 31.90
N LYS A 22 17.97 -31.06 31.21
CA LYS A 22 19.43 -31.04 31.41
C LYS A 22 19.94 -29.61 31.46
N THR A 23 21.11 -29.38 32.06
CA THR A 23 21.87 -28.14 31.85
C THR A 23 22.84 -28.27 30.66
N TRP A 24 23.41 -27.15 30.21
CA TRP A 24 24.42 -27.17 29.15
C TRP A 24 25.73 -27.88 29.55
N GLU A 25 26.09 -27.83 30.84
CA GLU A 25 27.26 -28.52 31.41
C GLU A 25 27.10 -30.05 31.44
N GLU A 26 25.88 -30.54 31.70
CA GLU A 26 25.56 -31.97 31.64
C GLU A 26 25.53 -32.44 30.18
N LEU A 27 24.93 -31.64 29.29
CA LEU A 27 24.88 -31.93 27.87
C LEU A 27 26.26 -32.00 27.23
N SER A 28 27.18 -31.06 27.52
CA SER A 28 28.51 -31.06 26.91
C SER A 28 29.34 -32.32 27.24
N GLN A 29 29.03 -33.01 28.34
CA GLN A 29 29.65 -34.28 28.74
C GLN A 29 28.95 -35.49 28.11
N GLU A 30 27.66 -35.39 27.81
CA GLU A 30 26.82 -36.49 27.33
C GLU A 30 26.51 -36.46 25.82
N LEU A 31 26.94 -35.45 25.07
CA LEU A 31 26.59 -35.28 23.65
C LEU A 31 26.87 -36.51 22.78
N LYS A 32 27.96 -37.25 23.04
CA LYS A 32 28.33 -38.47 22.28
C LYS A 32 27.80 -39.79 22.87
N SER A 33 26.95 -39.77 23.92
CA SER A 33 26.47 -40.99 24.59
C SER A 33 25.26 -41.66 23.95
N VAL A 34 24.62 -41.02 22.96
CA VAL A 34 23.33 -41.43 22.38
C VAL A 34 23.39 -41.41 20.85
N GLN A 35 22.88 -42.47 20.20
CA GLN A 35 22.86 -42.58 18.73
C GLN A 35 22.03 -41.50 18.02
N VAL A 36 20.83 -41.19 18.50
CA VAL A 36 19.99 -40.14 17.91
C VAL A 36 19.33 -39.33 19.02
N GLN A 37 19.53 -38.01 19.00
CA GLN A 37 18.99 -37.09 20.00
C GLN A 37 18.46 -35.79 19.37
N VAL A 38 17.39 -35.26 19.96
CA VAL A 38 16.85 -33.93 19.68
C VAL A 38 16.96 -33.07 20.93
N ILE A 39 17.38 -31.82 20.77
CA ILE A 39 17.70 -30.91 21.86
C ILE A 39 16.92 -29.62 21.62
N PHE A 40 15.90 -29.34 22.45
CA PHE A 40 15.15 -28.09 22.42
C PHE A 40 15.74 -27.08 23.41
N THR A 41 16.00 -25.87 22.93
CA THR A 41 16.59 -24.78 23.70
C THR A 41 16.24 -23.41 23.08
N SER A 42 16.65 -22.31 23.70
CA SER A 42 16.67 -20.98 23.05
C SER A 42 18.10 -20.58 22.69
N ALA A 43 18.26 -19.74 21.67
CA ALA A 43 19.57 -19.17 21.34
C ALA A 43 20.15 -18.35 22.51
N GLN A 44 19.26 -17.69 23.27
CA GLN A 44 19.57 -16.93 24.48
C GLN A 44 20.13 -17.83 25.60
N SER A 45 19.57 -19.01 25.84
CA SER A 45 20.08 -19.94 26.86
C SER A 45 21.49 -20.40 26.53
N PHE A 46 21.76 -20.75 25.27
CA PHE A 46 23.11 -21.13 24.84
C PHE A 46 24.12 -19.98 24.99
N LEU A 47 23.73 -18.74 24.67
CA LEU A 47 24.57 -17.55 24.83
C LEU A 47 24.85 -17.17 26.30
N HIS A 48 24.00 -17.58 27.24
CA HIS A 48 24.22 -17.41 28.68
C HIS A 48 25.03 -18.55 29.34
N ALA A 49 25.16 -19.71 28.69
CA ALA A 49 25.99 -20.81 29.18
C ALA A 49 27.47 -20.37 29.33
N ALA A 50 28.22 -21.02 30.22
CA ALA A 50 29.61 -20.65 30.47
C ALA A 50 30.46 -20.69 29.18
N PRO A 51 31.38 -19.72 28.93
CA PRO A 51 32.10 -19.63 27.65
C PRO A 51 32.81 -20.91 27.24
N LYS A 52 33.40 -21.64 28.19
CA LYS A 52 34.02 -22.94 27.96
C LYS A 52 33.01 -23.99 27.47
N VAL A 53 31.81 -24.04 28.04
CA VAL A 53 30.74 -24.96 27.63
C VAL A 53 30.25 -24.63 26.22
N GLN A 54 30.15 -23.34 25.88
CA GLN A 54 29.83 -22.91 24.51
C GLN A 54 30.90 -23.37 23.51
N GLU A 55 32.19 -23.23 23.87
CA GLU A 55 33.33 -23.66 23.04
C GLU A 55 33.37 -25.19 22.90
N ASP A 56 33.24 -25.94 24.00
CA ASP A 56 33.20 -27.41 24.02
C ASP A 56 32.07 -27.94 23.12
N ILE A 57 30.87 -27.36 23.18
CA ILE A 57 29.72 -27.76 22.35
C ILE A 57 29.91 -27.36 20.88
N LYS A 58 30.38 -26.14 20.59
CA LYS A 58 30.69 -25.70 19.22
C LYS A 58 31.71 -26.62 18.56
N ASN A 59 32.75 -27.01 19.30
CA ASN A 59 33.79 -27.92 18.81
C ASN A 59 33.28 -29.35 18.62
N GLN A 60 32.51 -29.90 19.57
CA GLN A 60 31.96 -31.26 19.47
C GLN A 60 30.94 -31.42 18.34
N LEU A 61 30.07 -30.43 18.15
CA LEU A 61 29.02 -30.44 17.12
C LEU A 61 29.42 -29.72 15.83
N LYS A 62 30.65 -29.21 15.76
CA LYS A 62 31.22 -28.47 14.61
C LYS A 62 30.35 -27.28 14.16
N ILE A 63 29.73 -26.58 15.11
CA ILE A 63 28.85 -25.43 14.86
C ILE A 63 29.70 -24.24 14.34
N PRO A 64 29.35 -23.63 13.19
CA PRO A 64 30.06 -22.47 12.68
C PRO A 64 30.08 -21.29 13.66
N GLN A 65 31.21 -20.60 13.77
CA GLN A 65 31.39 -19.50 14.72
C GLN A 65 30.35 -18.38 14.55
N PHE A 66 29.93 -18.10 13.30
CA PHE A 66 28.95 -17.08 12.96
C PHE A 66 27.50 -17.41 13.35
N PHE A 67 27.20 -18.67 13.71
CA PHE A 67 25.82 -19.14 13.93
C PHE A 67 25.11 -18.44 15.12
N PHE A 68 25.87 -17.79 16.00
CA PHE A 68 25.32 -16.99 17.10
C PHE A 68 25.65 -15.50 17.00
N ASP A 69 26.15 -15.04 15.84
CA ASP A 69 26.37 -13.61 15.61
C ASP A 69 25.04 -12.87 15.49
N ARG A 70 25.00 -11.63 15.96
CA ARG A 70 23.78 -10.80 15.96
C ARG A 70 23.13 -10.70 14.58
N ALA A 71 23.92 -10.54 13.51
CA ALA A 71 23.40 -10.43 12.15
C ALA A 71 22.71 -11.72 11.69
N PHE A 72 23.20 -12.88 12.12
CA PHE A 72 22.61 -14.19 11.81
C PHE A 72 21.35 -14.45 12.63
N LEU A 73 21.38 -14.15 13.94
CA LEU A 73 20.22 -14.31 14.83
C LEU A 73 19.05 -13.38 14.47
N GLN A 74 19.32 -12.17 13.96
CA GLN A 74 18.30 -11.21 13.51
C GLN A 74 17.83 -11.44 12.06
N SER A 75 18.15 -12.59 11.47
CA SER A 75 17.81 -12.93 10.09
C SER A 75 17.16 -14.31 10.02
N ASN A 76 16.41 -14.57 8.95
CA ASN A 76 15.63 -15.79 8.75
C ASN A 76 15.61 -16.12 7.25
N SER A 77 15.07 -17.30 6.92
CA SER A 77 14.91 -17.82 5.56
C SER A 77 16.24 -18.07 4.85
N PHE A 78 17.13 -18.79 5.54
CA PHE A 78 18.38 -19.30 4.97
C PHE A 78 18.66 -20.72 5.47
N SER A 79 19.55 -21.41 4.74
CA SER A 79 20.17 -22.67 5.15
C SER A 79 21.63 -22.70 4.71
N GLY A 80 22.40 -23.64 5.23
CA GLY A 80 23.76 -23.94 4.76
C GLY A 80 24.27 -25.24 5.36
N ASP A 81 25.37 -25.74 4.80
CA ASP A 81 26.02 -26.96 5.26
C ASP A 81 27.54 -26.91 5.15
N ASP A 82 28.19 -27.76 5.95
CA ASP A 82 29.63 -28.03 5.93
C ASP A 82 29.86 -29.54 5.97
N ILE A 83 30.76 -30.01 5.10
CA ILE A 83 31.19 -31.41 5.01
C ILE A 83 32.59 -31.55 5.61
N TRP A 84 32.79 -32.55 6.46
CA TRP A 84 34.06 -32.81 7.14
C TRP A 84 34.67 -34.12 6.67
N LEU A 85 35.82 -34.04 5.99
CA LEU A 85 36.50 -35.19 5.39
C LEU A 85 37.75 -35.61 6.18
N ASP A 86 37.99 -36.93 6.30
CA ASP A 86 39.21 -37.50 6.88
C ASP A 86 40.41 -37.41 5.91
N GLU A 87 41.55 -38.00 6.27
CA GLU A 87 42.75 -38.04 5.41
C GLU A 87 42.55 -38.83 4.10
N ASN A 88 41.58 -39.76 4.05
CA ASN A 88 41.24 -40.59 2.89
C ASN A 88 40.17 -39.98 1.97
N GLU A 89 39.67 -38.78 2.29
CA GLU A 89 38.56 -38.09 1.62
C GLU A 89 37.17 -38.71 1.90
N GLU A 90 37.04 -39.54 2.95
CA GLU A 90 35.76 -40.06 3.43
C GLU A 90 35.06 -39.08 4.40
N VAL A 91 33.71 -39.07 4.38
CA VAL A 91 32.90 -38.15 5.20
C VAL A 91 32.89 -38.60 6.66
N THR A 92 33.62 -37.88 7.51
CA THR A 92 33.62 -38.06 8.98
C THR A 92 32.36 -37.53 9.62
N SER A 93 31.92 -36.34 9.20
CA SER A 93 30.74 -35.69 9.75
C SER A 93 30.12 -34.76 8.71
N TYR A 94 28.81 -34.57 8.84
CA TYR A 94 28.02 -33.65 8.03
C TYR A 94 27.25 -32.72 8.98
N THR A 95 27.35 -31.41 8.74
CA THR A 95 26.64 -30.39 9.51
C THR A 95 25.75 -29.58 8.60
N TYR A 96 24.45 -29.53 8.88
CA TYR A 96 23.49 -28.68 8.18
C TYR A 96 22.77 -27.77 9.17
N TRP A 97 22.57 -26.52 8.80
CA TRP A 97 21.89 -25.53 9.62
C TRP A 97 20.89 -24.71 8.81
N SER A 98 19.88 -24.20 9.51
CA SER A 98 18.86 -23.35 8.91
C SER A 98 18.15 -22.49 9.95
N ARG A 99 17.50 -21.42 9.50
CA ARG A 99 16.64 -20.58 10.34
C ARG A 99 15.45 -20.09 9.53
N PHE A 100 14.24 -20.32 10.02
CA PHE A 100 13.00 -20.03 9.30
C PHE A 100 11.98 -19.32 10.20
N THR A 101 11.15 -18.47 9.58
CA THR A 101 9.95 -17.96 10.24
C THR A 101 8.79 -18.89 9.92
N VAL A 102 8.26 -19.55 10.95
CA VAL A 102 7.23 -20.59 10.86
C VAL A 102 5.89 -20.01 11.31
N LYS A 103 4.83 -20.30 10.55
CA LYS A 103 3.46 -19.90 10.93
C LYS A 103 2.76 -21.05 11.63
N GLN A 104 2.29 -20.81 12.85
CA GLN A 104 1.39 -21.69 13.58
C GLN A 104 -0.04 -21.18 13.41
N THR A 105 -0.95 -22.01 12.95
CA THR A 105 -2.38 -21.72 12.83
C THR A 105 -3.17 -22.29 14.01
N TYR A 106 -4.33 -21.69 14.27
CA TYR A 106 -5.31 -22.12 15.28
C TYR A 106 -6.67 -22.30 14.59
N ASP A 107 -7.51 -23.18 15.16
CA ASP A 107 -8.80 -23.56 14.54
C ASP A 107 -9.79 -22.37 14.38
N GLU A 108 -9.67 -21.33 15.22
CA GLU A 108 -10.47 -20.09 15.13
C GLU A 108 -9.80 -19.01 14.26
N LEU A 109 -9.68 -19.26 12.94
CA LEU A 109 -9.22 -18.26 11.98
C LEU A 109 -10.25 -17.14 11.79
N LYS A 110 -9.94 -15.94 12.29
CA LYS A 110 -10.66 -14.69 11.99
C LYS A 110 -9.83 -13.86 11.02
N PRO A 111 -10.28 -13.63 9.77
CA PRO A 111 -9.51 -12.92 8.75
C PRO A 111 -8.97 -11.58 9.27
N LYS A 112 -7.64 -11.41 9.27
CA LYS A 112 -7.00 -10.13 9.59
C LYS A 112 -6.84 -9.29 8.34
N ARG A 113 -7.03 -7.97 8.50
CA ARG A 113 -7.38 -7.06 7.41
C ARG A 113 -6.62 -5.73 7.50
N THR A 114 -5.47 -5.75 8.18
CA THR A 114 -4.59 -4.61 8.48
C THR A 114 -3.16 -5.10 8.64
N PHE A 115 -2.18 -4.24 8.31
CA PHE A 115 -0.77 -4.50 8.57
C PHE A 115 -0.55 -4.83 10.05
N THR A 116 0.19 -5.90 10.34
CA THR A 116 0.62 -6.19 11.71
C THR A 116 2.07 -5.77 11.80
N PRO A 117 2.42 -4.71 12.57
CA PRO A 117 3.82 -4.39 12.77
C PRO A 117 4.56 -5.60 13.34
N HIS A 118 5.78 -5.79 12.88
CA HIS A 118 6.70 -6.76 13.43
C HIS A 118 7.07 -6.31 14.84
N VAL A 119 6.59 -7.01 15.86
CA VAL A 119 7.02 -6.80 17.24
C VAL A 119 8.37 -7.48 17.36
N SER A 120 9.44 -6.68 17.43
CA SER A 120 10.79 -7.24 17.53
C SER A 120 10.95 -8.03 18.83
N ASN A 121 11.07 -9.35 18.72
CA ASN A 121 11.54 -10.22 19.81
C ASN A 121 12.96 -9.86 20.29
N HIS A 122 13.64 -8.97 19.58
CA HIS A 122 14.95 -8.42 19.89
C HIS A 122 14.79 -6.96 20.37
N HIS A 123 14.40 -6.77 21.63
CA HIS A 123 14.32 -5.44 22.25
C HIS A 123 15.69 -4.99 22.76
N PHE A 124 16.31 -4.04 22.06
CA PHE A 124 17.52 -3.27 22.44
C PHE A 124 18.84 -4.04 22.77
N SER A 125 18.81 -5.28 23.24
CA SER A 125 19.99 -6.10 23.51
C SER A 125 19.79 -7.57 23.13
N SER A 126 20.88 -8.35 23.02
CA SER A 126 20.80 -9.81 22.84
C SER A 126 20.38 -10.56 24.11
N ARG A 127 20.22 -9.87 25.25
CA ARG A 127 19.83 -10.45 26.54
C ARG A 127 18.32 -10.47 26.76
N ASP A 128 17.55 -9.72 25.98
CA ASP A 128 16.09 -9.57 26.14
C ASP A 128 15.26 -10.47 25.19
N TRP A 129 15.92 -11.46 24.59
CA TRP A 129 15.34 -12.43 23.66
C TRP A 129 14.34 -13.37 24.36
N ASN A 130 13.15 -13.58 23.78
CA ASN A 130 12.18 -14.55 24.27
C ASN A 130 11.52 -15.31 23.12
N ALA A 131 11.73 -16.64 23.08
CA ALA A 131 11.24 -17.53 22.04
C ALA A 131 9.72 -17.79 22.09
N ASP A 132 9.08 -17.61 23.25
CA ASP A 132 7.63 -17.78 23.40
C ASP A 132 6.83 -16.54 22.93
N ILE A 133 7.50 -15.42 22.62
CA ILE A 133 6.85 -14.25 22.02
C ILE A 133 6.75 -14.48 20.51
N ALA A 134 5.53 -14.49 19.98
CA ALA A 134 5.31 -14.49 18.53
C ALA A 134 5.83 -13.19 17.90
N VAL A 135 6.33 -13.25 16.67
CA VAL A 135 6.88 -12.11 15.86
C VAL A 135 5.93 -10.91 15.73
N HIS A 136 4.64 -11.10 16.00
CA HIS A 136 3.62 -10.07 15.97
C HIS A 136 2.94 -9.81 17.33
N GLY A 137 3.50 -10.35 18.42
CA GLY A 137 2.95 -10.33 19.77
C GLY A 137 1.71 -11.23 19.96
N PRO A 138 1.27 -11.45 21.22
CA PRO A 138 0.13 -12.31 21.55
C PRO A 138 -1.21 -11.83 20.96
N GLN A 139 -1.27 -10.56 20.55
CA GLN A 139 -2.35 -9.94 19.79
C GLN A 139 -2.60 -10.55 18.39
N SER A 140 -1.71 -11.44 17.91
CA SER A 140 -1.91 -12.18 16.65
C SER A 140 -2.83 -13.40 16.83
N ARG A 141 -2.74 -14.08 17.99
CA ARG A 141 -3.53 -15.29 18.33
C ARG A 141 -5.05 -15.14 18.19
N ARG A 142 -5.62 -13.95 18.47
CA ARG A 142 -7.05 -13.63 18.29
C ARG A 142 -7.53 -13.64 16.83
N TYR A 143 -6.61 -13.71 15.87
CA TYR A 143 -6.86 -13.84 14.43
C TYR A 143 -6.55 -15.26 13.91
N GLY A 144 -6.30 -16.21 14.81
CA GLY A 144 -6.09 -17.62 14.50
C GLY A 144 -4.71 -17.98 13.97
N TRP A 145 -3.69 -17.14 14.17
CA TRP A 145 -2.30 -17.50 13.85
C TRP A 145 -1.28 -16.75 14.71
N GLU A 146 -0.12 -17.37 14.89
CA GLU A 146 1.10 -16.79 15.47
C GLU A 146 2.29 -17.15 14.57
N TRP A 147 3.33 -16.31 14.52
CA TRP A 147 4.57 -16.60 13.79
C TRP A 147 5.74 -16.67 14.77
N TYR A 148 6.65 -17.61 14.54
CA TYR A 148 7.83 -17.83 15.38
C TYR A 148 9.08 -17.91 14.52
N GLU A 149 10.20 -17.39 15.00
CA GLU A 149 11.51 -17.63 14.40
C GLU A 149 12.12 -18.87 15.02
N MET A 150 12.44 -19.87 14.20
CA MET A 150 12.99 -21.16 14.65
C MET A 150 14.33 -21.41 13.98
N GLY A 151 15.34 -21.79 14.77
CA GLY A 151 16.65 -22.22 14.29
C GLY A 151 16.80 -23.73 14.38
N PHE A 152 17.37 -24.36 13.36
CA PHE A 152 17.69 -25.77 13.37
C PHE A 152 19.17 -25.96 13.03
N PHE A 153 19.86 -26.79 13.82
CA PHE A 153 21.22 -27.23 13.52
C PHE A 153 21.28 -28.74 13.66
N THR A 154 21.89 -29.40 12.69
CA THR A 154 22.08 -30.86 12.68
C THR A 154 23.56 -31.17 12.57
N CYS A 155 24.03 -32.09 13.39
CA CYS A 155 25.34 -32.73 13.24
C CYS A 155 25.14 -34.24 13.15
N TRP A 156 25.64 -34.81 12.07
CA TRP A 156 25.79 -36.24 11.82
C TRP A 156 27.28 -36.57 11.90
N ASP A 157 27.67 -37.54 12.71
CA ASP A 157 29.08 -37.95 12.94
C ASP A 157 29.19 -39.48 12.78
N GLN A 158 30.20 -39.97 12.07
CA GLN A 158 30.51 -41.40 12.02
C GLN A 158 30.87 -41.88 13.44
N PRO A 159 30.19 -42.89 14.02
CA PRO A 159 29.51 -44.02 13.34
C PRO A 159 27.97 -43.94 13.35
N GLY A 160 27.38 -42.83 12.91
CA GLY A 160 25.92 -42.64 12.83
C GLY A 160 25.30 -41.99 14.09
N LEU A 161 26.07 -41.15 14.79
CA LEU A 161 25.59 -40.26 15.84
C LEU A 161 24.87 -39.06 15.21
N ILE A 162 23.62 -38.81 15.58
CA ILE A 162 22.80 -37.70 15.05
C ILE A 162 22.32 -36.81 16.19
N THR A 163 22.67 -35.52 16.11
CA THR A 163 22.22 -34.48 17.05
C THR A 163 21.47 -33.40 16.28
N LEU A 164 20.17 -33.25 16.57
CA LEU A 164 19.36 -32.09 16.15
C LEU A 164 19.24 -31.10 17.32
N LEU A 165 19.69 -29.87 17.10
CA LEU A 165 19.48 -28.72 17.96
C LEU A 165 18.34 -27.87 17.37
N CYS A 166 17.23 -27.78 18.10
CA CYS A 166 16.09 -26.93 17.80
C CYS A 166 16.15 -25.69 18.71
N PHE A 167 16.56 -24.57 18.14
CA PHE A 167 16.60 -23.26 18.81
C PHE A 167 15.27 -22.53 18.64
N ASP A 168 14.83 -21.90 19.74
CA ASP A 168 13.68 -20.99 19.79
C ASP A 168 12.34 -21.65 19.42
N PHE A 169 12.23 -22.97 19.64
CA PHE A 169 11.05 -23.76 19.32
C PHE A 169 9.97 -23.61 20.42
N PRO A 170 8.74 -23.16 20.12
CA PRO A 170 7.70 -22.88 21.12
C PRO A 170 7.30 -24.12 21.93
N ALA A 171 7.14 -23.97 23.24
CA ALA A 171 6.92 -25.10 24.16
C ALA A 171 5.72 -26.00 23.80
N LYS A 172 4.65 -25.44 23.26
CA LYS A 172 3.49 -26.21 22.76
C LYS A 172 3.90 -27.11 21.59
N SER A 173 4.54 -26.52 20.58
CA SER A 173 5.00 -27.21 19.38
C SER A 173 6.06 -28.28 19.69
N GLN A 174 6.89 -28.09 20.73
CA GLN A 174 7.84 -29.13 21.19
C GLN A 174 7.13 -30.46 21.50
N SER A 175 5.92 -30.41 22.07
CA SER A 175 5.12 -31.60 22.41
C SER A 175 4.54 -32.29 21.18
N ASP A 176 4.13 -31.51 20.18
CA ASP A 176 3.62 -32.00 18.89
C ASP A 176 4.76 -32.67 18.09
N LEU A 177 5.92 -32.01 17.98
CA LEU A 177 7.09 -32.55 17.29
C LEU A 177 7.68 -33.76 18.05
N GLN A 178 7.70 -33.75 19.39
CA GLN A 178 8.06 -34.93 20.17
C GLN A 178 7.16 -36.11 19.77
N SER A 179 5.85 -35.90 19.78
CA SER A 179 4.87 -36.96 19.43
C SER A 179 5.08 -37.50 18.01
N LEU A 180 5.42 -36.65 17.05
CA LEU A 180 5.74 -37.04 15.66
C LEU A 180 7.05 -37.85 15.56
N LEU A 181 8.13 -37.36 16.18
CA LEU A 181 9.45 -38.02 16.19
C LEU A 181 9.46 -39.36 16.93
N CYS A 182 8.55 -39.55 17.89
CA CYS A 182 8.35 -40.82 18.57
C CYS A 182 7.45 -41.79 17.78
N ALA A 183 6.76 -41.32 16.73
CA ALA A 183 5.87 -42.11 15.89
C ALA A 183 6.50 -42.52 14.54
N GLN A 184 7.46 -41.75 14.01
CA GLN A 184 8.17 -42.06 12.76
C GLN A 184 9.68 -42.16 12.98
N PRO A 185 10.34 -43.26 12.55
CA PRO A 185 11.78 -43.44 12.70
C PRO A 185 12.55 -42.58 11.69
N ILE A 186 13.40 -41.67 12.17
CA ILE A 186 14.33 -40.88 11.35
C ILE A 186 15.31 -41.80 10.61
N ASN A 187 15.46 -41.63 9.29
CA ASN A 187 16.45 -42.36 8.53
C ASN A 187 17.88 -41.88 8.81
N ARG A 188 18.67 -42.73 9.47
CA ARG A 188 20.05 -42.41 9.91
C ARG A 188 21.06 -42.22 8.78
N PHE A 189 20.70 -42.61 7.55
CA PHE A 189 21.54 -42.50 6.36
C PHE A 189 21.28 -41.23 5.55
N TYR A 190 20.24 -40.44 5.90
CA TYR A 190 19.87 -39.21 5.18
C TYR A 190 19.78 -38.03 6.16
N PRO A 191 20.80 -37.15 6.22
CA PRO A 191 20.83 -36.02 7.16
C PRO A 191 19.65 -35.06 7.06
N HIS A 192 18.97 -35.02 5.90
CA HIS A 192 17.84 -34.14 5.64
C HIS A 192 16.46 -34.74 6.00
N ASP A 193 16.38 -36.03 6.35
CA ASP A 193 15.11 -36.73 6.62
C ASP A 193 14.41 -36.26 7.92
N VAL A 194 15.12 -35.47 8.72
CA VAL A 194 14.56 -34.74 9.87
C VAL A 194 13.67 -33.57 9.41
N PHE A 195 13.95 -32.98 8.24
CA PHE A 195 13.29 -31.76 7.75
C PHE A 195 12.03 -32.04 6.92
N SER A 196 11.91 -33.22 6.30
CA SER A 196 10.67 -33.71 5.67
C SER A 196 9.53 -33.80 6.68
N LEU A 197 9.82 -34.14 7.94
CA LEU A 197 8.85 -34.17 9.05
C LEU A 197 8.34 -32.78 9.48
N LEU A 198 8.95 -31.69 9.00
CA LEU A 198 8.62 -30.32 9.40
C LEU A 198 7.90 -29.52 8.29
N SER A 199 7.70 -30.09 7.10
CA SER A 199 7.10 -29.39 5.95
C SER A 199 5.68 -29.89 5.63
N ASP A 200 4.65 -29.38 6.31
CA ASP A 200 3.26 -29.76 6.02
C ASP A 200 2.29 -28.57 5.84
N GLN A 201 1.97 -28.34 4.56
CA GLN A 201 0.72 -27.81 3.99
C GLN A 201 0.28 -26.34 4.25
N ASN A 202 -0.50 -25.83 3.29
CA ASN A 202 -0.69 -24.40 3.03
C ASN A 202 -2.19 -24.06 2.82
N HIS A 203 -2.93 -23.85 3.92
CA HIS A 203 -4.38 -23.61 3.90
C HIS A 203 -4.82 -22.13 3.77
N ILE A 204 -3.88 -21.19 3.66
CA ILE A 204 -4.16 -19.75 3.93
C ILE A 204 -4.71 -18.99 2.72
N SER A 205 -4.56 -19.51 1.50
CA SER A 205 -4.88 -18.82 0.24
C SER A 205 -6.38 -18.60 -0.04
N GLN A 206 -7.29 -19.00 0.87
CA GLN A 206 -8.74 -19.01 0.61
C GLN A 206 -9.57 -18.02 1.45
N TRP A 207 -9.00 -17.28 2.42
CA TRP A 207 -9.77 -16.61 3.49
C TRP A 207 -9.40 -15.15 3.83
N GLU A 208 -9.09 -14.31 2.83
CA GLU A 208 -8.79 -12.87 3.04
C GLU A 208 -9.90 -11.93 2.51
N ALA A 209 -10.62 -11.16 3.37
CA ALA A 209 -11.56 -10.11 2.91
C ALA A 209 -12.04 -9.06 3.96
N ARG A 210 -12.01 -7.74 3.60
CA ARG A 210 -12.80 -6.55 4.07
C ARG A 210 -12.48 -5.68 5.36
N ARG A 211 -11.22 -5.26 5.66
CA ARG A 211 -10.75 -4.25 6.71
C ARG A 211 -11.32 -4.26 8.17
N SER A 212 -10.63 -3.64 9.15
CA SER A 212 -11.20 -3.29 10.48
C SER A 212 -10.45 -2.21 11.28
N GLN A 213 -9.38 -1.62 10.75
CA GLN A 213 -8.66 -0.51 11.38
C GLN A 213 -8.02 0.32 10.27
N GLU A 214 -7.90 1.61 10.50
CA GLU A 214 -7.33 2.60 9.60
C GLU A 214 -5.86 2.27 9.28
N THR A 215 -5.44 2.49 8.03
CA THR A 215 -4.13 2.08 7.53
C THR A 215 -3.35 3.29 7.05
N ASP A 216 -2.13 3.48 7.57
CA ASP A 216 -1.28 4.63 7.25
C ASP A 216 -0.62 4.48 5.88
N TYR A 217 -1.37 4.80 4.82
CA TYR A 217 -0.92 4.66 3.43
C TYR A 217 0.27 5.56 3.07
N LEU A 218 0.51 6.63 3.83
CA LEU A 218 1.57 7.61 3.55
C LEU A 218 2.89 7.25 4.23
N LEU A 219 2.85 6.74 5.47
CA LEU A 219 3.99 5.99 6.05
C LEU A 219 4.32 4.78 5.18
N LEU A 220 3.30 4.04 4.71
CA LEU A 220 3.52 2.93 3.77
C LEU A 220 4.22 3.42 2.49
N HIS A 221 3.85 4.57 1.92
CA HIS A 221 4.56 5.15 0.78
C HIS A 221 6.03 5.53 1.11
N GLU A 222 6.31 6.11 2.28
CA GLU A 222 7.68 6.36 2.73
C GLU A 222 8.50 5.06 2.92
N VAL A 223 7.90 4.03 3.54
CA VAL A 223 8.54 2.73 3.75
C VAL A 223 8.75 2.00 2.42
N ALA A 224 7.84 2.14 1.44
CA ALA A 224 8.05 1.63 0.07
C ALA A 224 9.25 2.28 -0.61
N ARG A 225 9.45 3.60 -0.47
CA ARG A 225 10.63 4.28 -1.02
C ARG A 225 11.93 3.77 -0.41
N HIS A 226 11.98 3.61 0.92
CA HIS A 226 13.15 3.04 1.59
C HIS A 226 13.36 1.56 1.21
N GLY A 227 12.28 0.79 1.11
CA GLY A 227 12.33 -0.61 0.68
C GLY A 227 12.87 -0.78 -0.74
N ILE A 228 12.59 0.14 -1.66
CA ILE A 228 13.18 0.14 -3.02
C ILE A 228 14.70 0.23 -2.94
N HIS A 229 15.26 1.19 -2.20
CA HIS A 229 16.71 1.34 -2.05
C HIS A 229 17.38 0.16 -1.34
N VAL A 230 16.68 -0.47 -0.37
CA VAL A 230 17.17 -1.69 0.29
C VAL A 230 17.20 -2.87 -0.70
N SER A 231 16.14 -3.06 -1.51
CA SER A 231 16.13 -4.08 -2.57
C SER A 231 17.21 -3.85 -3.63
N GLU A 232 17.42 -2.60 -4.06
CA GLU A 232 18.48 -2.22 -5.00
C GLU A 232 19.87 -2.58 -4.44
N THR A 233 20.16 -2.17 -3.21
CA THR A 233 21.44 -2.43 -2.53
C THR A 233 21.69 -3.93 -2.38
N LEU A 234 20.67 -4.71 -1.98
CA LEU A 234 20.76 -6.16 -1.86
C LEU A 234 20.97 -6.84 -3.22
N SER A 235 20.27 -6.40 -4.27
CA SER A 235 20.45 -6.89 -5.65
C SER A 235 21.88 -6.66 -6.16
N VAL A 236 22.47 -5.50 -5.89
CA VAL A 236 23.88 -5.22 -6.22
C VAL A 236 24.84 -6.12 -5.43
N ALA A 237 24.57 -6.34 -4.13
CA ALA A 237 25.38 -7.22 -3.29
C ALA A 237 25.34 -8.69 -3.76
N VAL A 238 24.15 -9.23 -4.06
CA VAL A 238 23.93 -10.57 -4.64
C VAL A 238 24.72 -10.74 -5.93
N ARG A 239 24.58 -9.82 -6.89
CA ARG A 239 25.31 -9.88 -8.18
C ARG A 239 26.82 -9.83 -8.00
N SER A 240 27.31 -9.00 -7.08
CA SER A 240 28.75 -8.87 -6.79
C SER A 240 29.31 -10.15 -6.20
N LEU A 241 28.59 -10.76 -5.25
CA LEU A 241 29.01 -11.97 -4.58
C LEU A 241 28.94 -13.21 -5.50
N ASP A 242 27.92 -13.31 -6.36
CA ASP A 242 27.90 -14.35 -7.38
C ASP A 242 29.05 -14.19 -8.38
N GLY A 243 29.38 -12.95 -8.77
CA GLY A 243 30.57 -12.66 -9.57
C GLY A 243 31.86 -13.21 -8.93
N LEU A 244 32.05 -13.00 -7.62
CA LEU A 244 33.16 -13.58 -6.86
C LEU A 244 33.10 -15.11 -6.78
N ARG A 245 31.91 -15.69 -6.57
CA ARG A 245 31.68 -17.15 -6.58
C ARG A 245 32.09 -17.76 -7.92
N GLN A 246 31.70 -17.14 -9.04
CA GLN A 246 32.07 -17.56 -10.39
C GLN A 246 33.57 -17.42 -10.65
N GLN A 247 34.20 -16.32 -10.22
CA GLN A 247 35.65 -16.14 -10.31
C GLN A 247 36.41 -17.21 -9.51
N ASN A 248 35.96 -17.52 -8.29
CA ASN A 248 36.52 -18.58 -7.46
C ASN A 248 36.38 -19.97 -8.12
N LYS A 249 35.21 -20.29 -8.70
CA LYS A 249 35.00 -21.53 -9.47
C LYS A 249 35.93 -21.62 -10.70
N ARG A 250 36.19 -20.50 -11.41
CA ARG A 250 37.15 -20.44 -12.54
C ARG A 250 38.61 -20.56 -12.09
N LEU A 251 38.98 -19.94 -10.97
CA LEU A 251 40.31 -20.09 -10.38
C LEU A 251 40.55 -21.55 -9.97
N TYR A 252 39.57 -22.20 -9.36
CA TYR A 252 39.63 -23.61 -9.01
C TYR A 252 39.78 -24.53 -10.23
N SER A 253 38.95 -24.36 -11.27
CA SER A 253 39.06 -25.16 -12.50
C SER A 253 40.42 -25.00 -13.19
N ASN A 254 40.99 -23.80 -13.16
CA ASN A 254 42.33 -23.53 -13.70
C ASN A 254 43.45 -24.05 -12.80
N ALA A 255 43.26 -24.05 -11.47
CA ALA A 255 44.22 -24.56 -10.51
C ALA A 255 44.30 -26.10 -10.49
N ASN A 256 43.21 -26.80 -10.83
CA ASN A 256 43.20 -28.27 -10.97
C ASN A 256 44.12 -28.78 -12.09
N ILE A 257 44.58 -27.91 -12.99
CA ILE A 257 45.61 -28.20 -14.00
C ILE A 257 47.01 -28.32 -13.35
N ILE A 258 47.21 -27.82 -12.12
CA ILE A 258 48.50 -27.71 -11.43
C ILE A 258 48.41 -28.42 -10.06
N HIS A 259 48.83 -29.69 -10.03
CA HIS A 259 48.72 -30.65 -8.91
C HIS A 259 48.92 -30.07 -7.49
N ASN A 260 47.95 -30.30 -6.58
CA ASN A 260 48.18 -30.82 -5.22
C ASN A 260 46.85 -31.22 -4.53
N LYS A 261 46.70 -32.49 -4.08
CA LYS A 261 45.45 -32.99 -3.46
C LYS A 261 45.02 -32.21 -2.20
N ASN A 262 45.96 -31.83 -1.34
CA ASN A 262 45.64 -31.13 -0.09
C ASN A 262 45.07 -29.71 -0.27
N LYS A 263 45.05 -29.17 -1.51
CA LYS A 263 44.41 -27.87 -1.77
C LYS A 263 42.89 -27.97 -1.95
N HIS A 264 42.34 -29.08 -2.45
CA HIS A 264 40.91 -29.20 -2.80
C HIS A 264 40.00 -28.84 -1.61
N LYS A 265 40.25 -29.45 -0.43
CA LYS A 265 39.53 -29.19 0.83
C LYS A 265 39.46 -27.71 1.26
N GLY A 266 40.44 -26.89 0.86
CA GLY A 266 40.43 -25.45 1.13
C GLY A 266 39.53 -24.67 0.18
N TRP A 267 39.53 -25.03 -1.11
CA TRP A 267 38.71 -24.37 -2.13
C TRP A 267 37.23 -24.68 -1.98
N ASP A 268 36.87 -25.92 -1.66
CA ASP A 268 35.47 -26.32 -1.48
C ASP A 268 34.84 -25.59 -0.29
N LYS A 269 35.56 -25.44 0.84
CA LYS A 269 35.13 -24.62 1.98
C LYS A 269 34.96 -23.14 1.64
N VAL A 270 35.78 -22.59 0.74
CA VAL A 270 35.59 -21.21 0.25
C VAL A 270 34.37 -21.13 -0.70
N GLY A 271 34.16 -22.14 -1.53
CA GLY A 271 32.98 -22.28 -2.39
C GLY A 271 31.68 -22.30 -1.61
N ASN A 272 31.56 -23.19 -0.63
CA ASN A 272 30.39 -23.33 0.24
C ASN A 272 30.11 -22.04 1.03
N ARG A 273 31.15 -21.32 1.48
CA ARG A 273 30.99 -20.01 2.13
C ARG A 273 30.41 -18.95 1.17
N PHE A 274 30.85 -18.91 -0.09
CA PHE A 274 30.24 -18.03 -1.09
C PHE A 274 28.79 -18.42 -1.39
N GLU A 275 28.50 -19.71 -1.48
CA GLU A 275 27.14 -20.26 -1.70
C GLU A 275 26.18 -19.86 -0.56
N PHE A 276 26.59 -20.08 0.70
CA PHE A 276 25.83 -19.71 1.89
C PHE A 276 25.58 -18.19 1.98
N GLN A 277 26.62 -17.37 1.78
CA GLN A 277 26.50 -15.91 1.81
C GLN A 277 25.63 -15.37 0.65
N LEU A 278 25.59 -16.06 -0.50
CA LEU A 278 24.72 -15.72 -1.62
C LEU A 278 23.26 -16.03 -1.28
N GLN A 279 22.95 -17.25 -0.83
CA GLN A 279 21.60 -17.63 -0.40
C GLN A 279 21.07 -16.71 0.72
N PHE A 280 21.94 -16.27 1.63
CA PHE A 280 21.61 -15.32 2.67
C PHE A 280 21.17 -13.95 2.13
N LEU A 281 21.93 -13.38 1.18
CA LEU A 281 21.60 -12.10 0.55
C LEU A 281 20.38 -12.22 -0.37
N GLU A 282 20.21 -13.34 -1.07
CA GLU A 282 19.01 -13.63 -1.87
C GLU A 282 17.74 -13.71 -1.00
N GLY A 283 17.82 -14.39 0.15
CA GLY A 283 16.72 -14.46 1.13
C GLY A 283 16.40 -13.11 1.80
N LEU A 284 17.37 -12.19 1.90
CA LEU A 284 17.13 -10.80 2.28
C LEU A 284 16.46 -10.01 1.15
N LEU A 285 16.94 -10.17 -0.09
CA LEU A 285 16.41 -9.50 -1.28
C LEU A 285 14.94 -9.85 -1.49
N GLN A 286 14.60 -11.14 -1.55
CA GLN A 286 13.22 -11.61 -1.73
C GLN A 286 12.27 -11.10 -0.64
N ARG A 287 12.73 -11.00 0.62
CA ARG A 287 11.93 -10.41 1.71
C ARG A 287 11.73 -8.90 1.54
N SER A 288 12.76 -8.19 1.08
CA SER A 288 12.67 -6.75 0.75
C SER A 288 11.67 -6.52 -0.41
N GLU A 289 11.76 -7.33 -1.47
CA GLU A 289 10.86 -7.28 -2.63
C GLU A 289 9.41 -7.66 -2.26
N ALA A 290 9.20 -8.70 -1.46
CA ALA A 290 7.88 -9.11 -0.99
C ALA A 290 7.24 -8.06 -0.07
N ASN A 291 8.03 -7.41 0.80
CA ASN A 291 7.54 -6.29 1.59
C ASN A 291 7.22 -5.08 0.71
N ASN A 292 8.07 -4.73 -0.26
CA ASN A 292 7.75 -3.70 -1.26
C ASN A 292 6.45 -3.99 -2.01
N ALA A 293 6.23 -5.22 -2.45
CA ALA A 293 5.01 -5.62 -3.15
C ALA A 293 3.77 -5.49 -2.25
N ARG A 294 3.83 -5.96 -0.99
CA ARG A 294 2.74 -5.80 -0.01
C ARG A 294 2.41 -4.33 0.27
N ILE A 295 3.45 -3.52 0.48
CA ILE A 295 3.28 -2.09 0.78
C ILE A 295 2.71 -1.34 -0.44
N ARG A 296 3.17 -1.66 -1.66
CA ARG A 296 2.55 -1.17 -2.89
C ARG A 296 1.07 -1.58 -2.98
N ASN A 297 0.73 -2.83 -2.66
CA ASN A 297 -0.65 -3.32 -2.65
C ASN A 297 -1.58 -2.54 -1.69
N GLU A 298 -1.05 -1.94 -0.63
CA GLU A 298 -1.81 -1.03 0.24
C GLU A 298 -1.87 0.39 -0.35
N ILE A 299 -0.80 0.92 -0.95
CA ILE A 299 -0.81 2.24 -1.63
C ILE A 299 -1.76 2.25 -2.84
N THR A 300 -1.92 1.11 -3.52
CA THR A 300 -2.72 0.95 -4.75
C THR A 300 -4.24 1.05 -4.59
N LEU A 301 -4.74 1.36 -3.39
CA LEU A 301 -6.17 1.41 -3.11
C LEU A 301 -6.80 2.73 -3.57
N PHE A 302 -6.06 3.85 -3.47
CA PHE A 302 -6.51 5.15 -3.95
C PHE A 302 -6.77 5.11 -5.45
N THR A 303 -8.04 5.25 -5.81
CA THR A 303 -8.56 5.14 -7.18
C THR A 303 -9.15 6.46 -7.69
N ILE A 304 -9.40 7.43 -6.81
CA ILE A 304 -9.93 8.75 -7.16
C ILE A 304 -8.98 9.84 -6.66
N GLY A 305 -8.53 10.69 -7.58
CA GLY A 305 -7.81 11.92 -7.26
C GLY A 305 -8.76 13.12 -7.22
N TRP A 306 -8.93 13.75 -6.07
CA TRP A 306 -9.76 14.95 -5.93
C TRP A 306 -8.87 16.19 -5.94
N ILE A 307 -9.07 17.08 -6.91
CA ILE A 307 -8.31 18.32 -7.08
C ILE A 307 -9.17 19.50 -6.63
N SER A 308 -8.66 20.24 -5.63
CA SER A 308 -9.15 21.54 -5.17
C SER A 308 -8.17 22.65 -5.56
N SER A 309 -8.69 23.82 -5.92
CA SER A 309 -7.92 24.97 -6.36
C SER A 309 -7.65 25.97 -5.22
N LEU A 310 -8.56 26.03 -4.24
CA LEU A 310 -8.52 26.89 -3.06
C LEU A 310 -8.61 26.09 -1.73
N PRO A 311 -8.12 26.63 -0.61
CA PRO A 311 -8.24 25.98 0.70
C PRO A 311 -9.68 25.70 1.14
N LEU A 312 -10.62 26.61 0.86
CA LEU A 312 -12.04 26.43 1.20
C LEU A 312 -12.69 25.25 0.46
N GLU A 313 -12.25 25.00 -0.78
CA GLU A 313 -12.71 23.87 -1.59
C GLU A 313 -12.16 22.55 -1.05
N LYS A 314 -10.91 22.54 -0.58
CA LYS A 314 -10.32 21.40 0.13
C LYS A 314 -11.06 21.14 1.46
N GLU A 315 -11.46 22.16 2.21
CA GLU A 315 -12.22 21.97 3.45
C GLU A 315 -13.62 21.39 3.15
N ALA A 316 -14.33 21.91 2.14
CA ALA A 316 -15.59 21.31 1.68
C ALA A 316 -15.43 19.84 1.25
N ALA A 317 -14.39 19.54 0.44
CA ALA A 317 -14.05 18.18 0.01
C ALA A 317 -13.78 17.22 1.18
N ARG A 318 -13.05 17.69 2.20
CA ARG A 318 -12.77 16.95 3.43
C ARG A 318 -14.04 16.66 4.22
N LEU A 319 -14.87 17.67 4.43
CA LEU A 319 -16.08 17.53 5.25
C LEU A 319 -17.12 16.56 4.63
N VAL A 320 -17.14 16.40 3.30
CA VAL A 320 -18.06 15.43 2.64
C VAL A 320 -17.58 13.98 2.65
N LEU A 321 -16.34 13.67 3.07
CA LEU A 321 -15.86 12.29 3.24
C LEU A 321 -16.78 11.48 4.17
N ASP A 322 -16.91 10.17 3.94
CA ASP A 322 -17.54 9.27 4.91
C ASP A 322 -16.59 8.94 6.06
N GLU A 323 -15.29 8.85 5.76
CA GLU A 323 -14.19 8.58 6.68
C GLU A 323 -13.01 9.48 6.25
N GLU A 324 -12.52 10.34 7.15
CA GLU A 324 -11.32 11.16 6.96
C GLU A 324 -10.17 10.44 7.64
N TYR A 325 -9.12 10.07 6.88
CA TYR A 325 -8.03 9.29 7.45
C TYR A 325 -7.19 10.15 8.39
N ALA A 326 -7.19 9.78 9.68
CA ALA A 326 -6.75 10.62 10.79
C ALA A 326 -5.24 10.92 10.76
N GLN A 327 -4.84 11.92 9.98
CA GLN A 327 -3.45 12.27 9.72
C GLN A 327 -3.25 13.79 9.57
N GLU A 328 -2.05 14.26 9.92
CA GLU A 328 -1.58 15.59 9.50
C GLU A 328 -1.34 15.59 7.98
N ASP A 329 -1.67 16.69 7.30
CA ASP A 329 -1.50 16.87 5.85
C ASP A 329 -0.09 16.46 5.39
N VAL A 330 0.04 15.39 4.59
CA VAL A 330 1.37 14.85 4.24
C VAL A 330 1.98 15.59 3.05
N LEU A 331 3.17 16.14 3.28
CA LEU A 331 3.96 16.89 2.29
C LEU A 331 4.76 15.96 1.36
N TYR A 332 4.20 15.59 0.21
CA TYR A 332 4.93 14.84 -0.83
C TYR A 332 5.16 15.67 -2.10
N GLN A 333 6.40 15.70 -2.59
CA GLN A 333 6.86 16.60 -3.67
C GLN A 333 6.45 18.07 -3.47
N ASN A 334 6.49 18.51 -2.21
CA ASN A 334 6.05 19.80 -1.66
C ASN A 334 4.52 20.09 -1.77
N ALA A 335 3.68 19.12 -2.12
CA ALA A 335 2.22 19.25 -2.12
C ALA A 335 1.63 18.50 -0.92
N TYR A 336 0.54 19.04 -0.34
CA TYR A 336 -0.14 18.45 0.80
C TYR A 336 -1.33 17.60 0.34
N TYR A 337 -1.36 16.35 0.79
CA TYR A 337 -2.42 15.38 0.47
C TYR A 337 -3.17 14.95 1.73
N LEU A 338 -4.48 14.79 1.58
CA LEU A 338 -5.38 14.25 2.59
C LEU A 338 -6.08 13.00 2.02
N GLY A 339 -6.04 11.89 2.76
CA GLY A 339 -6.73 10.65 2.39
C GLY A 339 -8.10 10.52 3.05
N GLY A 340 -9.01 9.81 2.40
CA GLY A 340 -10.28 9.40 3.00
C GLY A 340 -11.09 8.50 2.10
N ARG A 341 -12.34 8.24 2.50
CA ARG A 341 -13.26 7.33 1.81
C ARG A 341 -14.59 7.99 1.47
N ILE A 342 -15.13 7.67 0.30
CA ILE A 342 -16.51 7.98 -0.11
C ILE A 342 -17.12 6.70 -0.67
N GLY A 343 -18.11 6.14 0.03
CA GLY A 343 -18.71 4.85 -0.30
C GLY A 343 -17.66 3.72 -0.32
N GLU A 344 -17.48 3.12 -1.49
CA GLU A 344 -16.47 2.08 -1.75
C GLU A 344 -15.15 2.63 -2.34
N TYR A 345 -15.07 3.95 -2.59
CA TYR A 345 -13.91 4.60 -3.20
C TYR A 345 -12.97 5.21 -2.17
N GLU A 346 -11.69 4.93 -2.38
CA GLU A 346 -10.56 5.51 -1.66
C GLU A 346 -10.13 6.77 -2.41
N VAL A 347 -10.29 7.92 -1.77
CA VAL A 347 -10.13 9.26 -2.35
C VAL A 347 -8.92 9.94 -1.74
N VAL A 348 -8.04 10.48 -2.58
CA VAL A 348 -6.97 11.38 -2.14
C VAL A 348 -7.23 12.80 -2.62
N ILE A 349 -7.30 13.75 -1.70
CA ILE A 349 -7.56 15.16 -1.93
C ILE A 349 -6.24 15.93 -1.96
N GLY A 350 -6.00 16.66 -3.05
CA GLY A 350 -4.90 17.62 -3.18
C GLY A 350 -5.42 19.05 -3.34
N VAL A 351 -4.66 20.03 -2.83
CA VAL A 351 -4.91 21.46 -3.06
C VAL A 351 -3.76 22.12 -3.81
N GLN A 352 -4.08 22.99 -4.77
CA GLN A 352 -3.09 23.73 -5.54
C GLN A 352 -2.35 24.77 -4.68
N ARG A 353 -1.05 24.97 -4.95
CA ARG A 353 -0.26 26.06 -4.31
C ARG A 353 -0.52 27.44 -4.91
N LYS A 354 -1.03 27.47 -6.14
CA LYS A 354 -1.32 28.65 -6.97
C LYS A 354 -2.44 28.27 -7.94
N MET A 355 -3.34 29.20 -8.22
CA MET A 355 -4.42 29.02 -9.21
C MET A 355 -3.85 28.89 -10.64
N GLY A 356 -4.69 28.46 -11.58
CA GLY A 356 -4.36 28.37 -13.01
C GLY A 356 -4.12 26.95 -13.52
N LEU A 357 -4.20 26.82 -14.85
CA LEU A 357 -4.26 25.54 -15.59
C LEU A 357 -3.02 24.66 -15.34
N SER A 358 -1.83 25.23 -15.51
CA SER A 358 -0.55 24.51 -15.34
C SER A 358 -0.38 23.97 -13.92
N GLN A 359 -0.90 24.69 -12.93
CA GLN A 359 -0.76 24.31 -11.52
C GLN A 359 -1.68 23.16 -11.14
N ALA A 360 -2.86 23.08 -11.76
CA ALA A 360 -3.78 21.95 -11.64
C ALA A 360 -3.22 20.71 -12.34
N ALA A 361 -2.67 20.87 -13.55
CA ALA A 361 -1.99 19.79 -14.29
C ALA A 361 -0.81 19.19 -13.51
N ILE A 362 0.06 20.04 -12.95
CA ILE A 362 1.20 19.61 -12.10
C ILE A 362 0.70 18.90 -10.83
N LEU A 363 -0.42 19.31 -10.25
CA LEU A 363 -0.99 18.61 -9.09
C LEU A 363 -1.51 17.22 -9.49
N ALA A 364 -2.24 17.10 -10.60
CA ALA A 364 -2.70 15.83 -11.14
C ALA A 364 -1.54 14.86 -11.43
N GLU A 365 -0.47 15.35 -12.08
CA GLU A 365 0.74 14.58 -12.35
C GLU A 365 1.38 14.05 -11.06
N LYS A 366 1.53 14.91 -10.04
CA LYS A 366 2.12 14.53 -8.75
C LYS A 366 1.26 13.57 -7.95
N MET A 367 -0.06 13.74 -8.00
CA MET A 367 -1.01 12.78 -7.45
C MET A 367 -0.85 11.43 -8.14
N ARG A 368 -0.77 11.39 -9.48
CA ARG A 368 -0.58 10.15 -10.22
C ARG A 368 0.79 9.49 -9.95
N ALA A 369 1.84 10.27 -9.72
CA ALA A 369 3.15 9.76 -9.35
C ALA A 369 3.20 9.18 -7.92
N GLY A 370 2.49 9.79 -6.96
CA GLY A 370 2.38 9.29 -5.58
C GLY A 370 1.40 8.10 -5.44
N PHE A 371 0.32 8.14 -6.21
CA PHE A 371 -0.82 7.22 -6.16
C PHE A 371 -1.11 6.68 -7.58
N PRO A 372 -0.34 5.68 -8.06
CA PRO A 372 -0.37 5.25 -9.46
C PRO A 372 -1.72 4.66 -9.92
N ASN A 373 -2.52 4.20 -8.96
CA ASN A 373 -3.81 3.56 -9.16
C ASN A 373 -5.01 4.51 -9.21
N ILE A 374 -4.83 5.83 -9.08
CA ILE A 374 -5.88 6.80 -9.42
C ILE A 374 -6.34 6.47 -10.84
N GLU A 375 -7.61 6.15 -11.07
CA GLU A 375 -8.13 5.91 -12.41
C GLU A 375 -8.71 7.22 -12.98
N TYR A 376 -9.39 7.98 -12.12
CA TYR A 376 -10.12 9.19 -12.47
C TYR A 376 -9.77 10.36 -11.54
N PHE A 377 -9.81 11.57 -12.08
CA PHE A 377 -9.79 12.80 -11.30
C PHE A 377 -11.17 13.45 -11.20
N LEU A 378 -11.49 13.98 -10.02
CA LEU A 378 -12.58 14.94 -9.83
C LEU A 378 -11.96 16.33 -9.67
N VAL A 379 -12.27 17.27 -10.56
CA VAL A 379 -11.86 18.67 -10.40
C VAL A 379 -13.06 19.42 -9.80
N VAL A 380 -13.03 19.62 -8.48
CA VAL A 380 -14.17 20.12 -7.71
C VAL A 380 -13.81 21.44 -7.06
N GLY A 381 -14.65 22.46 -7.27
CA GLY A 381 -14.41 23.80 -6.72
C GLY A 381 -15.53 24.78 -7.06
N ILE A 382 -15.23 26.07 -7.00
CA ILE A 382 -16.17 27.16 -7.32
C ILE A 382 -15.95 27.71 -8.74
N ALA A 383 -16.95 28.39 -9.29
CA ALA A 383 -16.91 29.07 -10.59
C ALA A 383 -17.84 30.28 -10.64
N GLY A 384 -17.63 31.14 -11.64
CA GLY A 384 -18.61 32.14 -12.05
C GLY A 384 -19.60 31.55 -13.05
N GLY A 385 -20.90 31.65 -12.81
CA GLY A 385 -21.96 31.09 -13.67
C GLY A 385 -22.46 32.07 -14.74
N VAL A 386 -23.00 31.56 -15.84
CA VAL A 386 -23.78 32.39 -16.77
C VAL A 386 -25.23 32.42 -16.30
N PRO A 387 -25.81 33.60 -15.97
CA PRO A 387 -27.14 33.67 -15.37
C PRO A 387 -28.27 33.05 -16.19
N ARG A 388 -28.17 33.11 -17.52
CA ARG A 388 -29.16 32.60 -18.48
C ARG A 388 -28.47 31.95 -19.66
N TYR A 389 -28.89 30.73 -20.03
CA TYR A 389 -28.31 30.00 -21.15
C TYR A 389 -29.33 29.09 -21.83
N GLY A 390 -28.99 28.56 -23.01
CA GLY A 390 -29.87 27.72 -23.83
C GLY A 390 -30.67 28.50 -24.88
N PRO A 391 -31.44 27.81 -25.74
CA PRO A 391 -32.15 28.43 -26.84
C PRO A 391 -33.41 29.18 -26.37
N ALA A 392 -33.85 30.16 -27.17
CA ALA A 392 -35.09 30.88 -26.93
C ALA A 392 -36.28 29.92 -26.80
N GLY A 393 -37.09 30.08 -25.76
CA GLY A 393 -38.22 29.19 -25.44
C GLY A 393 -37.86 27.95 -24.59
N ALA A 394 -36.57 27.67 -24.37
CA ALA A 394 -36.10 26.64 -23.42
C ALA A 394 -34.85 27.15 -22.66
N VAL A 395 -34.92 28.40 -22.21
CA VAL A 395 -33.88 29.05 -21.41
C VAL A 395 -33.78 28.37 -20.06
N SER A 396 -32.57 28.09 -19.62
CA SER A 396 -32.22 27.66 -18.28
C SER A 396 -31.56 28.81 -17.54
N GLU A 397 -31.90 28.99 -16.27
CA GLU A 397 -31.34 30.04 -15.41
C GLU A 397 -30.43 29.40 -14.37
N ILE A 398 -29.31 30.06 -14.04
CA ILE A 398 -28.38 29.62 -12.99
C ILE A 398 -28.46 30.62 -11.84
N VAL A 399 -28.63 30.12 -10.62
CA VAL A 399 -28.58 30.94 -9.41
C VAL A 399 -27.38 30.61 -8.54
N LEU A 400 -27.02 31.50 -7.62
CA LEU A 400 -25.90 31.24 -6.74
C LEU A 400 -26.17 30.01 -5.83
N GLY A 401 -25.11 29.23 -5.62
CA GLY A 401 -25.14 27.94 -4.94
C GLY A 401 -25.40 26.73 -5.85
N ASP A 402 -25.91 26.93 -7.06
CA ASP A 402 -26.15 25.84 -8.03
C ASP A 402 -24.84 25.16 -8.46
N VAL A 403 -24.93 23.94 -8.99
CA VAL A 403 -23.78 23.15 -9.42
C VAL A 403 -23.79 22.94 -10.94
N VAL A 404 -22.71 23.33 -11.60
CA VAL A 404 -22.43 22.97 -13.00
C VAL A 404 -21.53 21.73 -13.06
N VAL A 405 -21.90 20.78 -13.91
CA VAL A 405 -21.16 19.55 -14.18
C VAL A 405 -20.74 19.55 -15.65
N SER A 406 -19.45 19.33 -15.92
CA SER A 406 -18.92 19.30 -17.29
C SER A 406 -19.62 18.22 -18.12
N TYR A 407 -20.37 18.67 -19.12
CA TYR A 407 -21.14 17.80 -20.01
C TYR A 407 -21.09 18.39 -21.42
N PRO A 408 -20.84 17.59 -22.48
CA PRO A 408 -20.72 18.10 -23.83
C PRO A 408 -22.04 18.70 -24.32
N ARG A 409 -22.08 20.04 -24.40
CA ARG A 409 -23.08 20.82 -25.14
C ARG A 409 -22.35 21.42 -26.35
N GLY A 410 -22.74 21.00 -27.55
CA GLY A 410 -21.92 21.15 -28.74
C GLY A 410 -20.68 20.25 -28.70
N ASN A 411 -19.49 20.84 -28.92
CA ASN A 411 -18.26 20.08 -29.20
C ASN A 411 -17.43 19.66 -27.96
N HIS A 412 -17.61 20.31 -26.80
CA HIS A 412 -16.69 20.18 -25.67
C HIS A 412 -17.44 20.19 -24.32
N GLY A 413 -17.00 19.37 -23.35
CA GLY A 413 -17.47 19.47 -21.95
C GLY A 413 -16.69 20.51 -21.12
N VAL A 414 -15.45 20.81 -21.53
CA VAL A 414 -14.57 21.85 -20.97
C VAL A 414 -13.85 22.52 -22.13
N LEU A 415 -13.72 23.85 -22.13
CA LEU A 415 -13.13 24.65 -23.20
C LEU A 415 -12.01 25.54 -22.66
N GLN A 416 -10.82 25.51 -23.27
CA GLN A 416 -9.76 26.47 -22.94
C GLN A 416 -9.85 27.75 -23.79
N TYR A 417 -10.65 28.75 -23.39
CA TYR A 417 -10.98 29.88 -24.25
C TYR A 417 -9.83 30.89 -24.48
N ASP A 418 -8.74 30.83 -23.69
CA ASP A 418 -7.52 31.63 -23.90
C ASP A 418 -6.50 31.00 -24.87
N LYS A 419 -6.82 29.83 -25.46
CA LYS A 419 -5.95 29.07 -26.38
C LYS A 419 -6.44 29.20 -27.82
N GLY A 420 -5.83 30.11 -28.58
CA GLY A 420 -6.28 30.43 -29.94
C GLY A 420 -5.27 31.21 -30.79
N ALA A 421 -5.74 31.67 -31.95
CA ALA A 421 -5.01 32.56 -32.84
C ALA A 421 -5.67 33.95 -32.87
N TRP A 422 -4.89 35.00 -32.64
CA TRP A 422 -5.37 36.38 -32.74
C TRP A 422 -5.74 36.71 -34.18
N GLN A 423 -6.90 37.33 -34.35
CA GLN A 423 -7.39 37.91 -35.59
C GLN A 423 -7.48 39.44 -35.44
N GLY A 424 -7.81 40.14 -36.53
CA GLY A 424 -8.02 41.59 -36.49
C GLY A 424 -9.07 42.00 -35.44
N GLN A 425 -8.99 43.25 -34.96
CA GLN A 425 -9.83 43.79 -33.88
C GLN A 425 -9.61 43.13 -32.50
N SER A 426 -8.40 42.65 -32.20
CA SER A 426 -8.05 42.03 -30.91
C SER A 426 -8.97 40.86 -30.52
N ARG A 427 -9.46 40.10 -31.50
CA ARG A 427 -10.30 38.93 -31.28
C ARG A 427 -9.45 37.66 -31.27
N LEU A 428 -9.46 36.92 -30.17
CA LEU A 428 -8.88 35.59 -30.12
C LEU A 428 -9.87 34.59 -30.72
N ASN A 429 -9.48 33.90 -31.79
CA ASN A 429 -10.24 32.79 -32.34
C ASN A 429 -9.73 31.47 -31.73
N PHE A 430 -10.56 30.80 -30.94
CA PHE A 430 -10.22 29.56 -30.25
C PHE A 430 -9.76 28.47 -31.22
N ARG A 431 -8.69 27.76 -30.86
CA ARG A 431 -8.10 26.65 -31.64
C ARG A 431 -7.61 25.49 -30.77
N GLY A 432 -8.12 25.38 -29.54
CA GLY A 432 -7.79 24.28 -28.65
C GLY A 432 -8.66 23.04 -28.89
N TYR A 433 -8.34 22.00 -28.13
CA TYR A 433 -9.23 20.91 -27.79
C TYR A 433 -8.88 20.45 -26.37
N THR A 434 -9.77 19.68 -25.77
CA THR A 434 -9.64 19.01 -24.47
C THR A 434 -10.15 17.58 -24.66
N ASN A 435 -9.75 16.65 -23.80
CA ASN A 435 -10.39 15.33 -23.82
C ASN A 435 -11.84 15.43 -23.33
N GLY A 436 -12.67 14.44 -23.66
CA GLY A 436 -14.00 14.32 -23.09
C GLY A 436 -13.98 13.75 -21.67
N VAL A 437 -15.08 13.91 -20.94
CA VAL A 437 -15.32 13.13 -19.73
C VAL A 437 -15.34 11.63 -20.11
N PRO A 438 -14.58 10.76 -19.42
CA PRO A 438 -14.53 9.32 -19.68
C PRO A 438 -15.90 8.65 -19.72
N GLY A 439 -16.04 7.59 -20.53
CA GLY A 439 -17.32 6.90 -20.75
C GLY A 439 -18.01 6.43 -19.47
N ASP A 440 -17.26 5.84 -18.53
CA ASP A 440 -17.82 5.32 -17.27
C ASP A 440 -18.29 6.44 -16.32
N LEU A 441 -17.52 7.53 -16.23
CA LEU A 441 -17.93 8.73 -15.49
C LEU A 441 -19.14 9.40 -16.15
N MET A 442 -19.18 9.48 -17.48
CA MET A 442 -20.31 10.02 -18.23
C MET A 442 -21.56 9.13 -18.08
N ALA A 443 -21.42 7.82 -17.94
CA ALA A 443 -22.51 6.93 -17.60
C ALA A 443 -23.06 7.21 -16.18
N ALA A 444 -22.19 7.41 -15.19
CA ALA A 444 -22.60 7.82 -13.84
C ALA A 444 -23.29 9.20 -13.83
N VAL A 445 -22.78 10.19 -14.57
CA VAL A 445 -23.41 11.51 -14.76
C VAL A 445 -24.80 11.40 -15.40
N ASN A 446 -24.95 10.54 -16.42
CA ASN A 446 -26.25 10.31 -17.06
C ASN A 446 -27.24 9.56 -16.16
N ASN A 447 -26.77 8.60 -15.36
CA ASN A 447 -27.59 7.91 -14.37
C ASN A 447 -28.09 8.89 -13.29
N PHE A 448 -27.21 9.76 -12.76
CA PHE A 448 -27.61 10.83 -11.85
C PHE A 448 -28.72 11.69 -12.46
N ARG A 449 -28.51 12.13 -13.71
CA ARG A 449 -29.47 12.97 -14.43
C ARG A 449 -30.82 12.27 -14.66
N ALA A 450 -30.83 10.94 -14.77
CA ALA A 450 -32.04 10.13 -14.93
C ALA A 450 -32.80 9.87 -13.61
N GLU A 451 -32.14 9.89 -12.44
CA GLU A 451 -32.82 9.75 -11.14
C GLU A 451 -33.76 10.92 -10.81
N GLY A 452 -33.49 12.10 -11.39
CA GLY A 452 -34.28 13.31 -11.19
C GLY A 452 -33.97 14.06 -9.88
N TRP A 453 -34.48 15.30 -9.78
CA TRP A 453 -34.11 16.23 -8.71
C TRP A 453 -34.49 15.76 -7.29
N SER A 454 -35.49 14.88 -7.16
CA SER A 454 -35.97 14.39 -5.85
C SER A 454 -35.03 13.38 -5.14
N LYS A 455 -33.90 12.99 -5.74
CA LYS A 455 -32.99 11.96 -5.21
C LYS A 455 -31.50 12.35 -5.20
N THR A 456 -31.20 13.64 -5.30
CA THR A 456 -29.80 14.13 -5.32
C THR A 456 -29.05 13.86 -4.01
N GLY A 457 -29.74 13.85 -2.86
CA GLY A 457 -29.11 13.66 -1.53
C GLY A 457 -28.17 14.80 -1.10
N ILE A 458 -28.16 15.92 -1.85
CA ILE A 458 -27.25 17.04 -1.62
C ILE A 458 -27.59 17.78 -0.32
N ALA A 459 -28.86 18.14 -0.10
CA ALA A 459 -29.32 18.80 1.13
C ALA A 459 -28.95 18.04 2.41
N GLU A 460 -29.14 16.72 2.43
CA GLU A 460 -28.73 15.88 3.57
C GLU A 460 -27.20 15.79 3.69
N THR A 461 -26.46 15.75 2.58
CA THR A 461 -24.99 15.79 2.61
C THR A 461 -24.47 17.11 3.19
N LEU A 462 -25.04 18.25 2.80
CA LEU A 462 -24.71 19.58 3.34
C LEU A 462 -24.97 19.66 4.84
N LYS A 463 -26.10 19.13 5.30
CA LYS A 463 -26.45 19.05 6.72
C LYS A 463 -25.47 18.17 7.51
N GLN A 464 -25.13 16.97 7.01
CA GLN A 464 -24.12 16.12 7.63
C GLN A 464 -22.72 16.76 7.63
N MET A 465 -22.40 17.52 6.59
CA MET A 465 -21.16 18.28 6.48
C MET A 465 -21.05 19.35 7.58
N ARG A 466 -22.10 20.15 7.79
CA ARG A 466 -22.15 21.18 8.85
C ARG A 466 -22.07 20.59 10.25
N LEU A 467 -22.65 19.40 10.49
CA LEU A 467 -22.57 18.70 11.79
C LEU A 467 -21.14 18.27 12.19
N LYS A 468 -20.18 18.25 11.26
CA LYS A 468 -18.75 18.00 11.57
C LYS A 468 -17.99 19.25 12.02
N LEU A 469 -18.59 20.43 11.92
CA LEU A 469 -17.98 21.70 12.33
C LEU A 469 -18.32 22.03 13.78
N ASP A 470 -17.40 22.74 14.44
CA ASP A 470 -17.65 23.33 15.75
C ASP A 470 -18.71 24.44 15.66
N GLU A 471 -19.41 24.68 16.78
CA GLU A 471 -20.57 25.58 16.86
C GLU A 471 -20.36 26.96 16.22
N LYS A 472 -19.14 27.49 16.24
CA LYS A 472 -18.81 28.81 15.66
C LYS A 472 -18.74 28.80 14.14
N ARG A 473 -18.53 27.64 13.51
CA ARG A 473 -18.39 27.46 12.06
C ARG A 473 -19.55 26.70 11.41
N GLN A 474 -20.53 26.20 12.18
CA GLN A 474 -21.69 25.49 11.61
C GLN A 474 -22.42 26.30 10.53
N GLY A 475 -22.60 27.61 10.74
CA GLY A 475 -23.21 28.52 9.77
C GLY A 475 -22.29 29.05 8.66
N GLN A 476 -21.01 28.63 8.60
CA GLN A 476 -20.08 29.04 7.54
C GLN A 476 -20.55 28.57 6.15
N TYR A 477 -21.23 27.43 6.11
CA TYR A 477 -21.68 26.76 4.89
C TYR A 477 -23.20 26.79 4.71
N ASP A 478 -23.92 27.71 5.37
CA ASP A 478 -25.36 27.89 5.17
C ASP A 478 -25.65 28.50 3.79
N ASP A 479 -26.78 28.13 3.17
CA ASP A 479 -27.27 28.83 1.96
C ASP A 479 -27.58 30.29 2.31
N PRO A 480 -26.89 31.29 1.71
CA PRO A 480 -27.12 32.71 2.02
C PRO A 480 -28.53 33.22 1.67
N GLY A 481 -29.31 32.44 0.92
CA GLY A 481 -30.71 32.69 0.62
C GLY A 481 -30.94 33.64 -0.57
N PRO A 482 -32.17 33.66 -1.13
CA PRO A 482 -32.47 34.34 -2.38
C PRO A 482 -32.25 35.86 -2.34
N THR A 483 -32.37 36.50 -1.17
CA THR A 483 -32.14 37.95 -1.00
C THR A 483 -30.66 38.35 -1.06
N ARG A 484 -29.74 37.36 -1.00
CA ARG A 484 -28.29 37.55 -1.13
C ARG A 484 -27.75 37.15 -2.50
N ASP A 485 -28.62 36.71 -3.40
CA ASP A 485 -28.33 36.51 -4.81
C ASP A 485 -28.59 37.82 -5.57
N ARG A 486 -27.51 38.51 -5.92
CA ARG A 486 -27.55 39.81 -6.57
C ARG A 486 -26.90 39.69 -7.95
N LEU A 487 -27.72 39.52 -8.98
CA LEU A 487 -27.32 39.71 -10.35
C LEU A 487 -27.47 41.20 -10.69
N PHE A 488 -26.39 41.87 -11.02
CA PHE A 488 -26.43 43.25 -11.50
C PHE A 488 -26.77 43.31 -12.99
N GLU A 489 -27.32 44.44 -13.44
CA GLU A 489 -27.43 44.73 -14.88
C GLU A 489 -26.05 44.62 -15.56
N GLY A 490 -25.94 43.89 -16.67
CA GLY A 490 -24.65 43.64 -17.33
C GLY A 490 -23.97 44.87 -17.97
N SER A 491 -24.57 46.05 -17.88
CA SER A 491 -24.01 47.36 -18.26
C SER A 491 -23.66 48.24 -17.05
N TYR A 492 -24.01 47.81 -15.84
CA TYR A 492 -23.53 48.39 -14.60
C TYR A 492 -22.18 47.74 -14.28
N GLU A 493 -21.21 48.55 -13.88
CA GLU A 493 -19.89 48.08 -13.46
C GLU A 493 -19.72 48.26 -11.96
N HIS A 494 -18.93 47.38 -11.33
CA HIS A 494 -18.64 47.47 -9.92
C HIS A 494 -17.94 48.80 -9.58
N GLN A 495 -18.42 49.48 -8.54
CA GLN A 495 -17.98 50.84 -8.19
C GLN A 495 -16.80 50.90 -7.20
N GLY A 496 -16.47 49.78 -6.55
CA GLY A 496 -15.30 49.62 -5.68
C GLY A 496 -14.08 49.04 -6.41
N THR A 497 -13.19 48.44 -5.65
CA THR A 497 -12.12 47.57 -6.16
C THR A 497 -12.60 46.11 -6.23
N GLU A 498 -11.90 45.25 -6.97
CA GLU A 498 -12.15 43.80 -7.01
C GLU A 498 -12.11 43.09 -5.63
N LEU A 499 -11.64 43.78 -4.59
CA LEU A 499 -11.59 43.27 -3.23
C LEU A 499 -12.86 43.57 -2.42
N ASP A 500 -13.64 44.57 -2.80
CA ASP A 500 -14.77 45.08 -2.02
C ASP A 500 -16.06 44.26 -2.24
N ASP A 501 -16.91 44.17 -1.21
CA ASP A 501 -18.25 43.58 -1.34
C ASP A 501 -19.19 44.61 -1.98
N CYS A 502 -19.89 44.18 -3.04
CA CYS A 502 -20.92 44.97 -3.72
C CYS A 502 -21.99 45.53 -2.76
N LYS A 503 -22.17 44.92 -1.58
CA LYS A 503 -23.10 45.38 -0.54
C LYS A 503 -22.88 46.83 -0.10
N ASP A 504 -21.64 47.30 -0.06
CA ASP A 504 -21.29 48.59 0.57
C ASP A 504 -20.87 49.66 -0.46
N CYS A 505 -20.60 49.27 -1.73
CA CYS A 505 -20.17 50.17 -2.80
C CYS A 505 -21.10 50.23 -4.03
N CYS A 506 -21.97 49.23 -4.26
CA CYS A 506 -22.81 49.15 -5.46
C CYS A 506 -24.28 49.46 -5.16
N ASP A 507 -24.95 50.05 -6.14
CA ASP A 507 -26.36 50.43 -6.07
C ASP A 507 -27.27 49.20 -6.20
N ALA A 508 -28.04 48.91 -5.14
CA ALA A 508 -28.94 47.76 -5.09
C ALA A 508 -30.10 47.85 -6.09
N ASP A 509 -30.50 49.05 -6.50
CA ASP A 509 -31.58 49.25 -7.48
C ASP A 509 -31.14 48.86 -8.91
N ARG A 510 -29.84 48.61 -9.11
CA ARG A 510 -29.24 48.06 -10.35
C ARG A 510 -29.19 46.53 -10.36
N THR A 511 -29.85 45.87 -9.40
CA THR A 511 -29.93 44.40 -9.32
C THR A 511 -31.26 43.88 -9.89
N ILE A 512 -31.19 42.74 -10.57
CA ILE A 512 -32.33 42.01 -11.09
C ILE A 512 -32.70 40.94 -10.05
N SER A 513 -33.85 41.10 -9.38
CA SER A 513 -34.32 40.13 -8.39
C SER A 513 -34.48 38.75 -9.03
N ARG A 514 -34.24 37.68 -8.25
CA ARG A 514 -34.57 36.29 -8.64
C ARG A 514 -36.01 36.16 -9.19
N THR A 515 -36.99 36.76 -8.51
CA THR A 515 -38.39 36.78 -8.93
C THR A 515 -38.64 37.36 -10.33
N ASP A 516 -37.75 38.23 -10.79
CA ASP A 516 -37.89 38.97 -12.05
C ASP A 516 -37.12 38.26 -13.18
N ARG A 517 -36.44 37.14 -12.87
CA ARG A 517 -35.72 36.31 -13.83
C ARG A 517 -36.66 35.29 -14.51
N GLY A 518 -37.53 34.64 -13.74
CA GLY A 518 -38.64 33.85 -14.28
C GLY A 518 -39.19 32.79 -13.32
N ASP A 519 -40.12 31.96 -13.80
CA ASP A 519 -40.72 30.84 -13.03
C ASP A 519 -39.71 29.77 -12.58
N GLY A 520 -38.48 29.80 -13.11
CA GLY A 520 -37.40 28.89 -12.69
C GLY A 520 -36.80 29.21 -11.31
N ASP A 521 -37.10 30.38 -10.74
CA ASP A 521 -36.32 30.95 -9.63
C ASP A 521 -36.90 30.68 -8.22
N THR A 522 -37.50 29.51 -8.03
CA THR A 522 -38.02 29.04 -6.72
C THR A 522 -37.47 27.67 -6.32
N ARG A 523 -36.13 27.59 -6.19
CA ARG A 523 -35.50 26.49 -5.44
C ARG A 523 -35.63 26.70 -3.93
N PHE A 524 -35.85 25.63 -3.17
CA PHE A 524 -35.83 25.69 -1.71
C PHE A 524 -34.41 25.96 -1.18
N LEU A 525 -34.34 26.40 0.08
CA LEU A 525 -33.06 26.56 0.78
C LEU A 525 -32.35 25.20 0.87
N ASP A 526 -31.02 25.17 0.69
CA ASP A 526 -30.21 23.93 0.64
C ASP A 526 -30.53 22.93 -0.50
N GLU A 527 -31.39 23.29 -1.46
CA GLU A 527 -31.72 22.48 -2.63
C GLU A 527 -31.18 23.10 -3.94
N PRO A 528 -29.86 23.09 -4.20
CA PRO A 528 -29.25 23.65 -5.40
C PRO A 528 -29.63 22.90 -6.68
N CYS A 529 -29.81 23.63 -7.78
CA CYS A 529 -30.04 23.03 -9.10
C CYS A 529 -28.75 22.46 -9.70
N ILE A 530 -28.88 21.40 -10.51
CA ILE A 530 -27.75 20.73 -11.18
C ILE A 530 -27.83 20.95 -12.69
N HIS A 531 -26.81 21.63 -13.22
CA HIS A 531 -26.73 22.08 -14.60
C HIS A 531 -25.66 21.28 -15.36
N PHE A 532 -26.04 20.75 -16.50
CA PHE A 532 -25.15 19.97 -17.36
C PHE A 532 -24.80 20.78 -18.62
N GLY A 533 -23.52 21.14 -18.76
CA GLY A 533 -23.04 21.89 -19.93
C GLY A 533 -21.54 22.18 -19.90
N SER A 534 -21.13 23.06 -20.80
CA SER A 534 -19.73 23.31 -21.14
C SER A 534 -19.08 24.29 -20.16
N VAL A 535 -17.92 23.93 -19.60
CA VAL A 535 -17.16 24.77 -18.65
C VAL A 535 -16.07 25.54 -19.40
N ALA A 536 -16.11 26.87 -19.38
CA ALA A 536 -15.03 27.71 -19.88
C ALA A 536 -13.88 27.77 -18.87
N SER A 537 -12.64 27.59 -19.34
CA SER A 537 -11.44 27.54 -18.52
C SER A 537 -10.31 28.39 -19.11
N SER A 538 -9.58 29.12 -18.28
CA SER A 538 -8.53 30.07 -18.71
C SER A 538 -7.57 30.37 -17.57
N ASN A 539 -6.35 30.85 -17.87
CA ASN A 539 -5.49 31.46 -16.85
C ASN A 539 -5.87 32.92 -16.52
N GLN A 540 -6.90 33.46 -17.17
CA GLN A 540 -7.44 34.80 -16.95
C GLN A 540 -8.75 34.71 -16.16
N LEU A 541 -8.94 35.60 -15.18
CA LEU A 541 -10.17 35.68 -14.40
C LEU A 541 -11.27 36.39 -15.21
N GLN A 542 -12.39 35.71 -15.45
CA GLN A 542 -13.54 36.33 -16.13
C GLN A 542 -14.29 37.28 -15.19
N ILE A 543 -14.24 38.58 -15.51
CA ILE A 543 -14.93 39.66 -14.77
C ILE A 543 -15.72 40.62 -15.67
N SER A 544 -15.82 40.39 -16.99
CA SER A 544 -16.62 41.24 -17.88
C SER A 544 -17.91 40.52 -18.27
N ALA A 545 -19.06 41.13 -17.95
CA ALA A 545 -20.38 40.62 -18.34
C ALA A 545 -20.53 40.53 -19.88
N ALA A 546 -19.99 41.50 -20.62
CA ALA A 546 -20.02 41.51 -22.08
C ALA A 546 -19.22 40.35 -22.68
N GLU A 547 -17.99 40.13 -22.21
CA GLU A 547 -17.12 39.06 -22.71
C GLU A 547 -17.61 37.66 -22.28
N ARG A 548 -18.16 37.53 -21.06
CA ARG A 548 -18.87 36.33 -20.59
C ARG A 548 -20.00 35.95 -21.54
N ASN A 549 -20.85 36.92 -21.87
CA ASN A 549 -21.98 36.71 -22.78
C ASN A 549 -21.50 36.37 -24.20
N ARG A 550 -20.42 37.00 -24.70
CA ARG A 550 -19.80 36.66 -26.00
C ARG A 550 -19.32 35.20 -26.04
N ILE A 551 -18.58 34.78 -25.02
CA ILE A 551 -18.04 33.41 -24.93
C ILE A 551 -19.18 32.38 -24.80
N GLN A 552 -20.25 32.69 -24.05
CA GLN A 552 -21.43 31.83 -23.98
C GLN A 552 -22.12 31.69 -25.34
N GLN A 553 -22.25 32.77 -26.11
CA GLN A 553 -22.85 32.73 -27.46
C GLN A 553 -21.97 31.99 -28.47
N GLU A 554 -20.64 32.15 -28.41
CA GLU A 554 -19.71 31.53 -29.34
C GLU A 554 -19.48 30.02 -29.05
N HIS A 555 -19.63 29.59 -27.79
CA HIS A 555 -19.17 28.26 -27.35
C HIS A 555 -20.12 27.49 -26.42
N GLU A 556 -21.34 27.97 -26.20
CA GLU A 556 -22.34 27.37 -25.28
C GLU A 556 -21.84 27.16 -23.83
N ALA A 557 -20.82 27.91 -23.41
CA ALA A 557 -20.27 27.85 -22.06
C ALA A 557 -21.28 28.36 -21.01
N ILE A 558 -21.41 27.64 -19.89
CA ILE A 558 -22.38 27.97 -18.83
C ILE A 558 -21.74 28.34 -17.48
N CYS A 559 -20.44 28.12 -17.31
CA CYS A 559 -19.66 28.69 -16.20
C CYS A 559 -18.18 28.86 -16.57
N PHE A 560 -17.45 29.60 -15.74
CA PHE A 560 -16.06 30.03 -15.92
C PHE A 560 -15.21 29.67 -14.68
N GLY A 561 -14.10 28.95 -14.89
CA GLY A 561 -13.11 28.61 -13.86
C GLY A 561 -11.68 28.66 -14.43
N MET A 562 -10.65 28.32 -13.63
CA MET A 562 -9.26 28.59 -14.02
C MET A 562 -8.34 27.35 -14.11
N GLU A 563 -8.89 26.14 -13.91
CA GLU A 563 -8.07 24.92 -13.73
C GLU A 563 -8.50 23.74 -14.61
N ALA A 564 -9.80 23.68 -14.95
CA ALA A 564 -10.47 22.53 -15.56
C ALA A 564 -9.75 21.99 -16.80
N ALA A 565 -9.39 22.87 -17.76
CA ALA A 565 -8.79 22.43 -19.01
C ALA A 565 -7.38 21.85 -18.83
N GLY A 566 -6.59 22.33 -17.84
CA GLY A 566 -5.23 21.86 -17.61
C GLY A 566 -5.17 20.41 -17.11
N VAL A 567 -6.18 19.98 -16.35
CA VAL A 567 -6.32 18.57 -15.94
C VAL A 567 -6.89 17.75 -17.09
N MET A 568 -7.94 18.23 -17.76
CA MET A 568 -8.66 17.49 -18.80
C MET A 568 -7.88 17.35 -20.13
N GLU A 569 -6.82 18.14 -20.35
CA GLU A 569 -5.93 17.99 -21.52
C GLU A 569 -5.15 16.66 -21.51
N GLU A 570 -4.84 16.09 -20.34
CA GLU A 570 -4.05 14.85 -20.21
C GLU A 570 -4.71 13.75 -19.36
N TYR A 571 -5.53 14.10 -18.36
CA TYR A 571 -6.02 13.16 -17.36
C TYR A 571 -7.53 12.87 -17.47
N PRO A 572 -7.96 11.59 -17.38
CA PRO A 572 -9.37 11.21 -17.29
C PRO A 572 -10.06 11.90 -16.10
N CYS A 573 -11.00 12.82 -16.36
CA CYS A 573 -11.64 13.56 -15.28
C CYS A 573 -13.08 13.99 -15.57
N VAL A 574 -13.78 14.43 -14.52
CA VAL A 574 -15.03 15.20 -14.58
C VAL A 574 -14.86 16.46 -13.74
N VAL A 575 -15.45 17.57 -14.20
CA VAL A 575 -15.35 18.88 -13.55
C VAL A 575 -16.70 19.24 -12.94
N ILE A 576 -16.68 19.63 -11.68
CA ILE A 576 -17.87 19.91 -10.87
C ILE A 576 -17.65 21.27 -10.21
N ARG A 577 -18.52 22.24 -10.49
CA ARG A 577 -18.32 23.64 -10.12
C ARG A 577 -19.56 24.22 -9.45
N GLY A 578 -19.43 24.62 -8.20
CA GLY A 578 -20.45 25.39 -7.50
C GLY A 578 -20.40 26.85 -7.90
N ILE A 579 -21.55 27.48 -8.12
CA ILE A 579 -21.61 28.84 -8.65
C ILE A 579 -21.62 29.85 -7.50
N CYS A 580 -20.54 30.63 -7.39
CA CYS A 580 -20.35 31.62 -6.32
C CYS A 580 -20.48 33.08 -6.80
N ASP A 581 -20.31 33.34 -8.09
CA ASP A 581 -20.53 34.65 -8.71
C ASP A 581 -21.05 34.48 -10.15
N TYR A 582 -21.27 35.58 -10.86
CA TYR A 582 -21.82 35.55 -12.23
C TYR A 582 -20.80 35.77 -13.34
N ALA A 583 -19.50 35.59 -13.10
CA ALA A 583 -18.42 35.84 -14.07
C ALA A 583 -18.44 37.27 -14.66
N ASP A 584 -18.84 38.25 -13.85
CA ASP A 584 -18.75 39.68 -14.11
C ASP A 584 -18.00 40.40 -12.96
N SER A 585 -18.04 41.73 -12.94
CA SER A 585 -17.28 42.56 -12.00
C SER A 585 -17.84 42.52 -10.57
N HIS A 586 -19.03 41.95 -10.36
CA HIS A 586 -19.71 41.90 -9.06
C HIS A 586 -19.39 40.59 -8.33
N LYS A 587 -18.16 40.47 -7.83
CA LYS A 587 -17.71 39.30 -7.07
C LYS A 587 -18.47 39.16 -5.75
N ASN A 588 -18.92 37.94 -5.44
CA ASN A 588 -19.76 37.64 -4.29
C ASN A 588 -19.11 36.60 -3.37
N LYS A 589 -18.13 37.04 -2.58
CA LYS A 589 -17.32 36.18 -1.70
C LYS A 589 -18.15 35.41 -0.67
N GLY A 590 -19.28 35.97 -0.24
CA GLY A 590 -20.19 35.35 0.73
C GLY A 590 -20.88 34.07 0.27
N TRP A 591 -20.78 33.69 -1.02
CA TRP A 591 -21.30 32.43 -1.54
C TRP A 591 -20.24 31.34 -1.74
N GLN A 592 -18.93 31.64 -1.56
CA GLN A 592 -17.86 30.71 -1.93
C GLN A 592 -17.87 29.42 -1.11
N ASP A 593 -18.04 29.51 0.21
CA ASP A 593 -18.08 28.34 1.08
C ASP A 593 -19.28 27.45 0.76
N TYR A 594 -20.49 28.02 0.69
CA TYR A 594 -21.69 27.27 0.31
C TYR A 594 -21.58 26.64 -1.09
N ALA A 595 -21.12 27.38 -2.10
CA ALA A 595 -20.92 26.85 -3.45
C ALA A 595 -19.88 25.71 -3.51
N ALA A 596 -18.79 25.81 -2.75
CA ALA A 596 -17.82 24.73 -2.64
C ALA A 596 -18.45 23.47 -2.01
N ALA A 597 -19.31 23.66 -1.00
CA ALA A 597 -20.04 22.57 -0.35
C ALA A 597 -21.08 21.90 -1.27
N THR A 598 -21.84 22.66 -2.07
CA THR A 598 -22.79 22.07 -3.03
C THR A 598 -22.08 21.26 -4.11
N ALA A 599 -20.94 21.76 -4.62
CA ALA A 599 -20.07 21.04 -5.53
C ALA A 599 -19.51 19.74 -4.92
N ALA A 600 -18.99 19.82 -3.70
CA ALA A 600 -18.46 18.66 -2.98
C ALA A 600 -19.56 17.61 -2.66
N ALA A 601 -20.76 18.05 -2.29
CA ALA A 601 -21.90 17.18 -2.06
C ALA A 601 -22.38 16.46 -3.34
N TYR A 602 -22.43 17.17 -4.47
CA TYR A 602 -22.68 16.54 -5.77
C TYR A 602 -21.60 15.50 -6.11
N ALA A 603 -20.32 15.84 -5.94
CA ALA A 603 -19.19 14.94 -6.20
C ALA A 603 -19.26 13.66 -5.35
N LYS A 604 -19.64 13.78 -4.06
CA LYS A 604 -19.91 12.63 -3.18
C LYS A 604 -21.01 11.72 -3.75
N ARG A 605 -22.15 12.30 -4.14
CA ARG A 605 -23.27 11.52 -4.72
C ARG A 605 -22.87 10.89 -6.05
N LEU A 606 -22.13 11.58 -6.91
CA LEU A 606 -21.65 11.03 -8.19
C LEU A 606 -20.79 9.77 -7.96
N LEU A 607 -19.85 9.80 -7.02
CA LEU A 607 -19.04 8.62 -6.68
C LEU A 607 -19.89 7.42 -6.23
N SER A 608 -21.00 7.64 -5.53
CA SER A 608 -21.93 6.54 -5.17
C SER A 608 -22.67 5.90 -6.36
N MET A 609 -22.52 6.44 -7.58
CA MET A 609 -23.12 5.92 -8.82
C MET A 609 -22.09 5.37 -9.82
N VAL A 610 -20.79 5.60 -9.60
CA VAL A 610 -19.74 4.96 -10.41
C VAL A 610 -19.66 3.48 -10.01
N PRO A 611 -19.60 2.51 -10.95
CA PRO A 611 -19.43 1.11 -10.60
C PRO A 611 -18.05 0.86 -10.00
N ALA A 612 -18.00 0.28 -8.80
CA ALA A 612 -16.73 -0.07 -8.16
C ALA A 612 -15.91 -1.03 -9.04
N VAL A 613 -14.75 -0.57 -9.49
CA VAL A 613 -13.83 -1.38 -10.28
C VAL A 613 -13.21 -2.41 -9.35
N ASN A 614 -13.44 -3.71 -9.62
CA ASN A 614 -12.86 -4.82 -8.87
C ASN A 614 -11.34 -4.85 -9.08
N THR A 615 -10.59 -4.08 -8.28
CA THR A 615 -9.12 -4.02 -8.27
C THR A 615 -8.45 -5.38 -8.00
N THR A 616 -9.22 -6.36 -7.50
CA THR A 616 -8.80 -7.77 -7.35
C THR A 616 -8.45 -8.47 -8.67
N SER A 617 -8.93 -8.01 -9.84
CA SER A 617 -8.67 -8.69 -11.13
C SER A 617 -7.42 -8.20 -11.87
N ARG A 618 -6.73 -7.16 -11.38
CA ARG A 618 -5.61 -6.52 -12.10
C ARG A 618 -4.22 -6.82 -11.52
N ALA A 619 -4.17 -7.55 -10.41
CA ALA A 619 -2.94 -8.11 -9.84
C ALA A 619 -2.48 -9.39 -10.58
N GLU A 620 -2.37 -9.35 -11.91
CA GLU A 620 -1.60 -10.38 -12.62
C GLU A 620 -0.12 -10.18 -12.26
N SER A 621 0.39 -11.03 -11.36
CA SER A 621 1.83 -11.19 -11.13
C SER A 621 2.55 -11.42 -12.47
N PRO A 622 3.70 -10.77 -12.74
CA PRO A 622 4.40 -10.93 -14.00
C PRO A 622 4.73 -12.41 -14.23
N LYS A 623 4.18 -12.98 -15.31
CA LYS A 623 4.34 -14.38 -15.70
C LYS A 623 5.81 -14.67 -16.04
N GLN A 624 6.62 -15.03 -15.04
CA GLN A 624 7.87 -15.73 -15.29
C GLN A 624 7.54 -17.12 -15.83
N THR A 625 7.81 -17.32 -17.11
CA THR A 625 7.66 -18.62 -17.77
C THR A 625 8.75 -19.58 -17.31
N SER A 626 8.42 -20.49 -16.39
CA SER A 626 9.16 -21.74 -16.20
C SER A 626 8.19 -22.92 -16.13
N TYR A 627 8.52 -24.00 -16.84
CA TYR A 627 7.70 -25.20 -16.93
C TYR A 627 7.94 -26.12 -15.73
N ALA A 628 6.88 -26.48 -15.00
CA ALA A 628 6.81 -27.68 -14.14
C ALA A 628 5.33 -28.10 -13.94
N PRO A 629 5.03 -29.40 -13.73
CA PRO A 629 3.67 -29.93 -13.95
C PRO A 629 2.74 -29.82 -12.73
N ASN A 630 1.43 -29.73 -13.03
CA ASN A 630 0.36 -29.77 -12.03
C ASN A 630 0.25 -31.13 -11.33
N VAL A 631 0.18 -31.13 -10.00
CA VAL A 631 -0.30 -32.26 -9.19
C VAL A 631 -1.38 -31.74 -8.23
N ARG A 632 -2.60 -32.29 -8.32
CA ARG A 632 -3.66 -32.14 -7.31
C ARG A 632 -3.56 -33.32 -6.33
N PHE A 633 -3.76 -33.09 -5.03
CA PHE A 633 -4.32 -33.95 -3.96
C PHE A 633 -4.14 -33.14 -2.64
N GLY A 634 -4.89 -33.27 -1.54
CA GLY A 634 -6.10 -34.02 -1.16
C GLY A 634 -6.39 -33.70 0.34
N ASP A 635 -7.64 -33.76 0.81
CA ASP A 635 -8.02 -33.26 2.15
C ASP A 635 -7.37 -34.01 3.33
N ASN A 636 -6.79 -33.27 4.30
CA ASN A 636 -6.74 -33.63 5.74
C ASN A 636 -6.24 -32.46 6.63
N ASN A 637 -6.76 -32.34 7.86
CA ASN A 637 -6.96 -31.04 8.54
C ASN A 637 -5.93 -30.60 9.63
N LYS A 638 -4.66 -31.05 9.65
CA LYS A 638 -3.67 -30.61 10.68
C LYS A 638 -2.22 -30.60 10.15
N GLY A 639 -1.47 -29.49 10.32
CA GLY A 639 -0.06 -29.40 9.88
C GLY A 639 0.67 -28.09 10.28
N PHE A 640 2.01 -28.11 10.20
CA PHE A 640 2.92 -26.96 10.43
C PHE A 640 3.62 -26.57 9.12
N GLN A 641 3.61 -25.27 8.79
CA GLN A 641 4.11 -24.79 7.50
C GLN A 641 5.56 -24.26 7.57
N ILE A 642 6.48 -24.91 6.86
CA ILE A 642 7.84 -24.42 6.55
C ILE A 642 7.95 -24.14 5.05
N GLY A 643 8.56 -23.00 4.69
CA GLY A 643 8.89 -22.64 3.32
C GLY A 643 10.39 -22.76 3.04
N THR A 644 10.78 -23.76 2.25
CA THR A 644 12.14 -23.96 1.73
C THR A 644 12.11 -24.35 0.26
N HIS A 645 12.96 -23.72 -0.55
CA HIS A 645 13.29 -24.24 -1.88
C HIS A 645 14.24 -25.44 -1.73
N GLN A 646 13.73 -26.65 -1.85
CA GLN A 646 14.59 -27.83 -2.03
C GLN A 646 14.99 -27.97 -3.50
N GLY A 647 16.30 -27.91 -3.76
CA GLY A 647 16.88 -28.44 -4.99
C GLY A 647 17.19 -29.92 -4.81
N ASN A 648 16.65 -30.78 -5.68
CA ASN A 648 16.93 -32.22 -5.63
C ASN A 648 18.41 -32.52 -5.91
N ILE A 649 19.12 -33.06 -4.92
CA ILE A 649 20.41 -33.74 -5.11
C ILE A 649 20.20 -35.24 -4.93
N SER A 650 19.74 -35.89 -6.00
CA SER A 650 19.68 -37.36 -6.09
C SER A 650 20.95 -37.87 -6.79
N GLY A 651 21.96 -38.30 -6.03
CA GLY A 651 23.23 -38.68 -6.65
C GLY A 651 24.40 -39.12 -5.77
N LEU A 652 24.18 -39.65 -4.57
CA LEU A 652 25.25 -40.31 -3.78
C LEU A 652 24.76 -41.65 -3.24
N HIS A 653 25.21 -42.75 -3.86
CA HIS A 653 25.17 -44.08 -3.25
C HIS A 653 26.44 -44.27 -2.43
N PHE A 654 26.29 -44.39 -1.11
CA PHE A 654 27.37 -44.91 -0.27
C PHE A 654 27.48 -46.41 -0.48
N GLY A 655 28.63 -46.86 -1.00
CA GLY A 655 28.90 -48.28 -1.22
C GLY A 655 29.09 -49.03 0.09
N GLY A 656 28.38 -50.13 0.25
CA GLY A 656 28.62 -51.14 1.28
C GLY A 656 28.53 -52.53 0.66
N ASN A 657 29.44 -53.42 1.06
CA ASN A 657 29.33 -54.87 0.79
C ASN A 657 28.33 -55.51 1.76
#